data_AF-W2ILS1-F1
#
_entry.id   AF-W2ILS1-F1
#
_cell.length_a   1.000
_cell.length_b   1.000
_cell.length_c   1.000
_cell.angle_alpha   90.00
_cell.angle_beta   90.00
_cell.angle_gamma   90.00
#
_symmetry.space_group_name_H-M   'P 1'
#
loop_
_entity.id
_entity.type
_entity.pdbx_description
1 polymer ?
#
loop_
_entity_poly.entity_id
_entity_poly.type
_entity_poly.pdbx_seq_one_letter_code
_entity_poly.pdbx_strand_id
1 'polypeptide(L)'
;MHLHILVGLTIVIYFVADISATEPTGSMSSVNDEVDFYNVSKTRVSDTRFLRIVVDGNEEERTGLSVPPSEKLKSWLKSSNITPEKLQKWLNKEKSPDIVFSRMQLTKAGDLLFYNSKFSTWLQYVDDLSKTSKEEVSAIKTLTARYGDSKLYGMIKSIKRFPEEKSLATRLEEEQMQHWVNLRKDPDEIFQLFNLAENRRYIFRHPEFTTWVKYVDSLKAKHPKEPVSMTQTLTKYFSDKYLLELVKEAEVRKGSKTVATKVEDDLLEFWLKDGKSPDDALVEVGLGMYRYFHLENPMFDTLAKYLRVYNSKYPDKKTTMIELLTKKFGDGDVSAILTEAKLVDATKNIASTLQSAQLEMWLSKGKSVDDVALLLRLYRRRDFTEKPLLSTWVSYMNTIATNNPHDVHAIFSSLESQYVGRPLLQILEAAKQYPSMENTALGLQTKTIRSIFASGETPAVAFSQLVLDQAGDGLLSNPLFKNWMEYVKDFNKKNPEKQESWFQPLRIAYQWRIENMIARAKQNPTTVNIANTVERAWRKQWVEWNYAPSAAFKFFQLNRAYEKTLLSPEFKVWVKYLNYFNRQHPDKKETIIDGMKANYNDINILLILNAAKKDPNTKKMVTYLQNELVNKWVVANEDPAVLRRRFSGTVENGEEMVQRYIKKREAMSATTS
;
A
#
# COMPACT_ATOMS: atom_id res chain seq x y z
N MET A 1 2.67 -14.42 -7.74
CA MET A 1 1.62 -14.87 -6.80
C MET A 1 1.92 -14.22 -5.46
N HIS A 2 1.44 -12.99 -5.25
CA HIS A 2 1.66 -12.23 -4.02
C HIS A 2 0.31 -12.00 -3.35
N LEU A 3 0.18 -12.55 -2.14
CA LEU A 3 -1.01 -12.46 -1.32
C LEU A 3 -0.95 -11.13 -0.57
N HIS A 4 -1.79 -10.18 -0.95
CA HIS A 4 -1.97 -8.92 -0.21
C HIS A 4 -2.80 -9.21 1.04
N ILE A 5 -2.21 -9.03 2.22
CA ILE A 5 -2.96 -8.90 3.47
C ILE A 5 -3.06 -7.40 3.74
N LEU A 6 -4.26 -6.86 3.52
CA LEU A 6 -4.64 -5.50 3.82
C LEU A 6 -4.85 -5.38 5.34
N VAL A 7 -4.03 -4.58 6.02
CA VAL A 7 -4.38 -4.06 7.35
C VAL A 7 -4.51 -2.55 7.19
N GLY A 8 -5.74 -2.07 7.20
CA GLY A 8 -6.04 -0.65 7.18
C GLY A 8 -5.56 0.00 8.47
N LEU A 9 -4.58 0.89 8.36
CA LEU A 9 -4.16 1.81 9.41
C LEU A 9 -4.33 3.22 8.87
N THR A 10 -5.41 3.87 9.31
CA THR A 10 -5.62 5.30 9.11
C THR A 10 -4.63 6.07 9.98
N ILE A 11 -3.53 6.53 9.38
CA ILE A 11 -2.57 7.43 10.03
C ILE A 11 -2.76 8.82 9.45
N VAL A 12 -3.24 9.73 10.29
CA VAL A 12 -3.26 11.17 10.03
C VAL A 12 -1.85 11.69 10.25
N ILE A 13 -1.13 11.97 9.17
CA ILE A 13 0.22 12.56 9.23
C ILE A 13 0.10 14.09 9.08
N TYR A 14 0.41 14.82 10.16
CA TYR A 14 0.70 16.25 10.08
C TYR A 14 2.18 16.43 9.72
N PHE A 15 2.45 16.90 8.49
CA PHE A 15 3.75 17.48 8.14
C PHE A 15 3.67 18.99 8.27
N VAL A 16 4.56 19.56 9.10
CA VAL A 16 4.71 21.00 9.29
C VAL A 16 5.57 21.57 8.17
N ALA A 17 4.98 22.41 7.33
CA ALA A 17 5.65 23.54 6.71
C ALA A 17 5.32 24.78 7.57
N ASP A 18 6.36 25.54 7.92
CA ASP A 18 6.30 26.69 8.82
C ASP A 18 5.73 27.92 8.08
N ILE A 19 4.43 28.22 8.25
CA ILE A 19 3.78 29.52 7.97
C ILE A 19 2.71 29.80 9.05
N SER A 20 2.69 31.04 9.53
CA SER A 20 1.92 31.57 10.67
C SER A 20 0.39 31.46 10.61
N ALA A 21 -0.19 31.05 11.74
CA ALA A 21 -1.47 31.43 12.39
C ALA A 21 -2.75 31.68 11.55
N THR A 22 -3.78 30.85 11.74
CA THR A 22 -4.95 31.08 12.63
C THR A 22 -5.91 29.87 12.58
N GLU A 23 -6.49 29.48 13.73
CA GLU A 23 -7.46 28.36 13.86
C GLU A 23 -8.82 28.69 13.21
N PRO A 24 -9.66 27.67 12.94
CA PRO A 24 -10.83 27.56 13.80
C PRO A 24 -11.28 26.12 14.16
N THR A 25 -11.96 26.09 15.31
CA THR A 25 -12.69 25.02 15.98
C THR A 25 -13.76 24.32 15.14
N GLY A 26 -13.92 23.01 15.32
CA GLY A 26 -15.09 22.24 14.88
C GLY A 26 -15.16 20.86 15.51
N SER A 27 -16.10 20.66 16.44
CA SER A 27 -16.43 19.36 17.05
C SER A 27 -17.15 18.43 16.07
N MET A 28 -16.90 17.11 16.14
CA MET A 28 -17.99 16.14 15.92
C MET A 28 -17.69 14.76 16.52
N SER A 29 -18.56 14.43 17.48
CA SER A 29 -19.20 13.15 17.83
C SER A 29 -18.62 11.81 17.39
N SER A 30 -18.50 10.95 18.41
CA SER A 30 -18.39 9.49 18.38
C SER A 30 -19.51 8.79 17.61
N VAL A 31 -19.17 7.73 16.88
CA VAL A 31 -20.10 6.66 16.50
C VAL A 31 -19.45 5.32 16.85
N ASN A 32 -20.16 4.55 17.67
CA ASN A 32 -19.91 3.14 17.94
C ASN A 32 -20.29 2.33 16.71
N ASP A 33 -19.52 1.30 16.38
CA ASP A 33 -20.04 0.15 15.64
C ASP A 33 -19.50 -1.14 16.24
N GLU A 34 -20.46 -1.92 16.73
CA GLU A 34 -20.40 -3.31 17.15
C GLU A 34 -20.48 -4.19 15.89
N VAL A 35 -19.61 -5.19 15.74
CA VAL A 35 -19.85 -6.32 14.84
C VAL A 35 -19.34 -7.61 15.50
N ASP A 36 -20.30 -8.47 15.83
CA ASP A 36 -20.17 -9.86 16.23
C ASP A 36 -19.60 -10.76 15.12
N PHE A 37 -19.05 -11.91 15.52
CA PHE A 37 -19.43 -13.27 15.10
C PHE A 37 -18.27 -14.28 15.29
N TYR A 38 -18.43 -15.28 16.18
CA TYR A 38 -18.78 -16.67 15.80
C TYR A 38 -18.68 -17.65 16.99
N ASN A 39 -19.79 -18.34 17.22
CA ASN A 39 -19.97 -19.54 18.05
C ASN A 39 -19.29 -20.77 17.46
N VAL A 40 -18.78 -21.68 18.31
CA VAL A 40 -18.95 -23.13 18.13
C VAL A 40 -19.27 -23.80 19.47
N SER A 41 -20.21 -24.73 19.37
CA SER A 41 -20.98 -25.49 20.35
C SER A 41 -20.20 -26.46 21.24
N LYS A 42 -20.79 -26.79 22.41
CA LYS A 42 -21.04 -28.18 22.80
C LYS A 42 -22.16 -28.32 23.83
N THR A 43 -22.81 -29.46 23.72
CA THR A 43 -24.16 -29.83 24.14
C THR A 43 -24.29 -30.26 25.59
N ARG A 44 -25.53 -30.13 26.07
CA ARG A 44 -26.12 -30.50 27.36
C ARG A 44 -26.24 -32.04 27.51
N VAL A 45 -26.20 -32.56 28.74
CA VAL A 45 -27.25 -33.39 29.40
C VAL A 45 -26.72 -34.09 30.67
N SER A 46 -27.40 -33.75 31.77
CA SER A 46 -27.85 -34.50 32.97
C SER A 46 -26.91 -35.27 33.92
N ASP A 47 -26.86 -34.72 35.14
CA ASP A 47 -27.22 -35.30 36.44
C ASP A 47 -26.74 -36.70 36.86
N THR A 48 -26.02 -36.74 38.00
CA THR A 48 -26.46 -37.54 39.17
C THR A 48 -25.83 -37.03 40.46
N ARG A 49 -26.70 -36.76 41.43
CA ARG A 49 -26.48 -36.31 42.82
C ARG A 49 -25.79 -37.37 43.67
N PHE A 50 -25.00 -36.93 44.66
CA PHE A 50 -25.11 -37.45 46.03
C PHE A 50 -24.97 -36.33 47.09
N LEU A 51 -26.08 -36.16 47.81
CA LEU A 51 -26.31 -35.80 49.22
C LEU A 51 -25.83 -34.46 49.82
N ARG A 52 -26.84 -33.65 50.17
CA ARG A 52 -26.83 -32.45 51.03
C ARG A 52 -26.47 -32.78 52.48
N ILE A 53 -25.76 -31.85 53.13
CA ILE A 53 -26.18 -31.36 54.46
C ILE A 53 -26.39 -29.86 54.34
N VAL A 54 -27.58 -29.44 54.76
CA VAL A 54 -28.14 -28.09 54.72
C VAL A 54 -27.65 -27.33 55.95
N VAL A 55 -27.17 -26.09 55.77
CA VAL A 55 -27.54 -24.98 56.66
C VAL A 55 -27.85 -23.78 55.79
N ASP A 56 -29.01 -23.22 56.09
CA ASP A 56 -29.78 -22.19 55.42
C ASP A 56 -29.04 -20.85 55.39
N GLY A 57 -29.04 -20.20 54.23
CA GLY A 57 -28.50 -18.86 54.02
C GLY A 57 -29.58 -18.01 53.38
N ASN A 58 -30.48 -17.49 54.21
CA ASN A 58 -31.40 -16.45 53.79
C ASN A 58 -30.63 -15.12 53.74
N GLU A 59 -30.60 -14.54 52.55
CA GLU A 59 -30.07 -13.22 52.27
C GLU A 59 -31.00 -12.16 52.88
N GLU A 60 -30.47 -11.32 53.76
CA GLU A 60 -31.00 -9.98 53.98
C GLU A 60 -29.90 -8.97 53.64
N GLU A 61 -30.20 -8.13 52.64
CA GLU A 61 -29.55 -6.85 52.42
C GLU A 61 -29.45 -6.06 53.72
N ARG A 62 -28.22 -5.93 54.23
CA ARG A 62 -27.85 -4.80 55.08
C ARG A 62 -26.68 -4.09 54.43
N THR A 63 -26.94 -2.85 54.06
CA THR A 63 -25.98 -1.78 53.82
C THR A 63 -24.91 -1.77 54.92
N GLY A 64 -23.80 -2.47 54.65
CA GLY A 64 -22.64 -2.52 55.52
C GLY A 64 -21.73 -1.34 55.22
N LEU A 65 -21.67 -0.38 56.14
CA LEU A 65 -20.70 0.70 56.13
C LEU A 65 -19.29 0.14 55.85
N SER A 66 -18.59 0.82 54.93
CA SER A 66 -17.15 0.67 54.73
C SER A 66 -16.45 0.88 56.07
N VAL A 67 -16.02 -0.22 56.68
CA VAL A 67 -15.19 -0.19 57.88
C VAL A 67 -13.80 0.32 57.46
N PRO A 68 -13.28 1.39 58.07
CA PRO A 68 -11.97 1.94 57.71
C PRO A 68 -10.87 0.85 57.82
N PRO A 69 -9.85 0.85 56.95
CA PRO A 69 -8.72 -0.08 57.03
C PRO A 69 -8.07 -0.17 58.43
N SER A 70 -8.17 0.89 59.23
CA SER A 70 -7.68 0.97 60.60
C SER A 70 -8.44 0.10 61.62
N GLU A 71 -9.68 -0.33 61.36
CA GLU A 71 -10.42 -1.22 62.27
C GLU A 71 -10.16 -2.71 62.02
N LYS A 72 -9.87 -3.13 60.77
CA LYS A 72 -9.37 -4.49 60.49
C LYS A 72 -8.01 -4.76 61.15
N LEU A 73 -7.16 -3.73 61.28
CA LEU A 73 -5.87 -3.79 61.97
C LEU A 73 -5.99 -4.06 63.48
N LYS A 74 -7.11 -3.70 64.13
CA LYS A 74 -7.30 -3.92 65.58
C LYS A 74 -7.56 -5.38 65.95
N SER A 75 -8.08 -6.21 65.04
CA SER A 75 -8.35 -7.63 65.33
C SER A 75 -7.06 -8.48 65.32
N TRP A 76 -6.04 -8.07 64.56
CA TRP A 76 -4.75 -8.75 64.44
C TRP A 76 -3.85 -8.64 65.67
N LEU A 77 -4.05 -7.60 66.51
CA LEU A 77 -3.27 -7.34 67.72
C LEU A 77 -3.51 -8.38 68.86
N LYS A 78 -4.58 -9.19 68.79
CA LYS A 78 -4.91 -10.17 69.84
C LYS A 78 -4.03 -11.43 69.86
N SER A 79 -3.10 -11.60 68.92
CA SER A 79 -2.36 -12.87 68.72
C SER A 79 -0.84 -12.82 68.99
N SER A 80 -0.30 -11.70 69.47
CA SER A 80 1.14 -11.58 69.77
C SER A 80 1.41 -11.62 71.28
N ASN A 81 2.34 -12.47 71.74
CA ASN A 81 2.83 -12.52 73.14
C ASN A 81 3.68 -11.28 73.53
N ILE A 82 3.49 -10.13 72.87
CA ILE A 82 4.22 -8.89 73.11
C ILE A 82 3.22 -7.83 73.55
N THR A 83 3.37 -7.36 74.78
CA THR A 83 2.45 -6.37 75.33
C THR A 83 2.76 -4.96 74.81
N PRO A 84 1.76 -4.08 74.66
CA PRO A 84 1.95 -2.69 74.23
C PRO A 84 3.00 -1.92 75.06
N GLU A 85 3.08 -2.17 76.37
CA GLU A 85 4.05 -1.51 77.26
C GLU A 85 5.50 -1.86 76.88
N LYS A 86 5.73 -3.07 76.37
CA LYS A 86 7.05 -3.52 75.93
C LYS A 86 7.49 -2.83 74.64
N LEU A 87 6.56 -2.63 73.70
CA LEU A 87 6.81 -1.86 72.46
C LEU A 87 7.09 -0.40 72.79
N GLN A 88 6.29 0.22 73.67
CA GLN A 88 6.52 1.60 74.10
C GLN A 88 7.88 1.77 74.79
N LYS A 89 8.29 0.81 75.62
CA LYS A 89 9.63 0.81 76.23
C LYS A 89 10.76 0.71 75.21
N TRP A 90 10.54 0.05 74.07
CA TRP A 90 11.52 0.00 72.98
C TRP A 90 11.49 1.27 72.12
N LEU A 91 10.32 1.89 71.92
CA LEU A 91 10.18 3.18 71.25
C LEU A 91 10.87 4.30 72.04
N ASN A 92 10.62 4.41 73.36
CA ASN A 92 11.26 5.41 74.22
C ASN A 92 12.80 5.26 74.31
N LYS A 93 13.32 4.08 73.94
CA LYS A 93 14.76 3.80 73.89
C LYS A 93 15.31 3.86 72.46
N GLU A 94 14.51 4.31 71.50
CA GLU A 94 14.82 4.43 70.07
C GLU A 94 15.56 3.20 69.52
N LYS A 95 15.11 1.99 69.91
CA LYS A 95 15.79 0.77 69.47
C LYS A 95 15.67 0.62 67.95
N SER A 96 16.77 0.30 67.27
CA SER A 96 16.72 0.08 65.83
C SER A 96 15.70 -1.01 65.46
N PRO A 97 14.99 -0.87 64.32
CA PRO A 97 14.10 -1.90 63.79
C PRO A 97 14.71 -3.31 63.75
N ASP A 98 16.00 -3.42 63.45
CA ASP A 98 16.72 -4.70 63.36
C ASP A 98 16.82 -5.45 64.69
N ILE A 99 17.16 -4.73 65.76
CA ILE A 99 17.20 -5.27 67.13
C ILE A 99 15.81 -5.76 67.55
N VAL A 100 14.76 -5.00 67.23
CA VAL A 100 13.38 -5.38 67.57
C VAL A 100 12.93 -6.57 66.73
N PHE A 101 13.25 -6.61 65.44
CA PHE A 101 13.00 -7.75 64.56
C PHE A 101 13.58 -9.06 65.14
N SER A 102 14.83 -9.00 65.60
CA SER A 102 15.52 -10.13 66.25
C SER A 102 14.86 -10.54 67.56
N ARG A 103 14.48 -9.57 68.41
CA ARG A 103 13.81 -9.83 69.71
C ARG A 103 12.42 -10.42 69.56
N MET A 104 11.75 -10.12 68.46
CA MET A 104 10.46 -10.71 68.10
C MET A 104 10.60 -12.13 67.52
N GLN A 105 11.84 -12.61 67.37
CA GLN A 105 12.20 -13.91 66.77
C GLN A 105 11.77 -14.04 65.31
N LEU A 106 11.61 -12.91 64.60
CA LEU A 106 11.22 -12.88 63.20
C LEU A 106 12.35 -13.40 62.28
N THR A 107 13.58 -13.46 62.77
CA THR A 107 14.73 -14.05 62.06
C THR A 107 14.57 -15.54 61.77
N LYS A 108 13.73 -16.25 62.53
CA LYS A 108 13.46 -17.69 62.33
C LYS A 108 12.34 -17.95 61.32
N ALA A 109 11.63 -16.92 60.86
CA ALA A 109 10.46 -17.08 60.01
C ALA A 109 10.80 -17.42 58.56
N GLY A 110 12.01 -17.09 58.10
CA GLY A 110 12.46 -17.37 56.72
C GLY A 110 11.47 -16.85 55.69
N ASP A 111 11.12 -17.69 54.71
CA ASP A 111 10.23 -17.32 53.60
C ASP A 111 8.78 -17.10 54.03
N LEU A 112 8.41 -17.56 55.23
CA LEU A 112 7.07 -17.39 55.81
C LEU A 112 6.94 -16.13 56.67
N LEU A 113 7.89 -15.19 56.56
CA LEU A 113 7.92 -13.97 57.38
C LEU A 113 6.59 -13.21 57.39
N PHE A 114 6.00 -12.98 56.21
CA PHE A 114 4.81 -12.14 56.07
C PHE A 114 3.54 -12.80 56.65
N TYR A 115 3.54 -14.12 56.81
CA TYR A 115 2.45 -14.86 57.48
C TYR A 115 2.64 -14.94 59.00
N ASN A 116 3.79 -14.46 59.52
CA ASN A 116 4.04 -14.46 60.95
C ASN A 116 3.19 -13.37 61.62
N SER A 117 2.34 -13.74 62.59
CA SER A 117 1.48 -12.79 63.30
C SER A 117 2.24 -11.65 64.00
N LYS A 118 3.52 -11.85 64.33
CA LYS A 118 4.37 -10.80 64.92
C LYS A 118 4.90 -9.79 63.89
N PHE A 119 4.86 -10.10 62.59
CA PHE A 119 5.40 -9.22 61.55
C PHE A 119 4.64 -7.90 61.46
N SER A 120 3.30 -7.94 61.51
CA SER A 120 2.46 -6.73 61.51
C SER A 120 2.73 -5.85 62.73
N THR A 121 2.93 -6.47 63.91
CA THR A 121 3.30 -5.76 65.15
C THR A 121 4.68 -5.11 65.03
N TRP A 122 5.64 -5.77 64.37
CA TRP A 122 6.95 -5.19 64.10
C TRP A 122 6.86 -4.04 63.10
N LEU A 123 6.08 -4.18 62.03
CA LEU A 123 5.91 -3.14 61.02
C LEU A 123 5.29 -1.87 61.65
N GLN A 124 4.28 -2.02 62.50
CA GLN A 124 3.69 -0.93 63.28
C GLN A 124 4.73 -0.25 64.20
N TYR A 125 5.59 -1.04 64.85
CA TYR A 125 6.69 -0.48 65.65
C TYR A 125 7.64 0.39 64.81
N VAL A 126 7.98 -0.07 63.60
CA VAL A 126 8.82 0.71 62.68
C VAL A 126 8.12 2.00 62.28
N ASP A 127 6.81 1.96 61.99
CA ASP A 127 6.02 3.14 61.66
C ASP A 127 5.98 4.15 62.81
N ASP A 128 5.78 3.69 64.04
CA ASP A 128 5.75 4.57 65.21
C ASP A 128 7.13 5.14 65.54
N LEU A 129 8.19 4.37 65.35
CA LEU A 129 9.56 4.86 65.48
C LEU A 129 9.91 5.90 64.40
N SER A 130 9.43 5.71 63.18
CA SER A 130 9.65 6.67 62.08
C SER A 130 9.04 8.05 62.34
N LYS A 131 7.96 8.13 63.13
CA LYS A 131 7.29 9.40 63.49
C LYS A 131 8.04 10.18 64.56
N THR A 132 8.81 9.50 65.40
CA THR A 132 9.48 10.11 66.56
C THR A 132 10.98 10.27 66.37
N SER A 133 11.59 9.48 65.47
CA SER A 133 13.03 9.52 65.21
C SER A 133 13.44 10.72 64.35
N LYS A 134 14.65 11.22 64.60
CA LYS A 134 15.31 12.22 63.74
C LYS A 134 16.00 11.59 62.52
N GLU A 135 16.20 10.28 62.53
CA GLU A 135 16.83 9.53 61.44
C GLU A 135 15.77 8.88 60.54
N GLU A 136 16.12 8.61 59.28
CA GLU A 136 15.25 7.88 58.36
C GLU A 136 15.14 6.41 58.80
N VAL A 137 13.99 6.05 59.35
CA VAL A 137 13.67 4.69 59.80
C VAL A 137 12.83 4.00 58.74
N SER A 138 13.30 2.85 58.26
CA SER A 138 12.63 2.10 57.20
C SER A 138 12.60 0.60 57.48
N ALA A 139 11.42 0.00 57.34
CA ALA A 139 11.24 -1.44 57.47
C ALA A 139 12.02 -2.17 56.35
N ILE A 140 11.93 -1.65 55.12
CA ILE A 140 12.56 -2.28 53.97
C ILE A 140 14.09 -2.30 54.07
N LYS A 141 14.72 -1.33 54.74
CA LYS A 141 16.17 -1.35 54.99
C LYS A 141 16.57 -2.59 55.81
N THR A 142 15.78 -2.91 56.84
CA THR A 142 16.01 -4.10 57.68
C THR A 142 15.73 -5.39 56.91
N LEU A 143 14.64 -5.42 56.13
CA LEU A 143 14.30 -6.60 55.34
C LEU A 143 15.33 -6.86 54.22
N THR A 144 15.78 -5.81 53.54
CA THR A 144 16.80 -5.89 52.48
C THR A 144 18.13 -6.39 53.02
N ALA A 145 18.56 -5.89 54.19
CA ALA A 145 19.80 -6.37 54.83
C ALA A 145 19.75 -7.86 55.20
N ARG A 146 18.55 -8.43 55.42
CA ARG A 146 18.37 -9.82 55.86
C ARG A 146 18.11 -10.81 54.73
N TYR A 147 17.35 -10.40 53.73
CA TYR A 147 16.93 -11.28 52.63
C TYR A 147 17.69 -10.98 51.32
N GLY A 148 18.25 -9.78 51.16
CA GLY A 148 18.71 -9.27 49.87
C GLY A 148 17.54 -8.87 48.96
N ASP A 149 17.82 -8.06 47.94
CA ASP A 149 16.78 -7.45 47.10
C ASP A 149 15.97 -8.48 46.31
N SER A 150 16.66 -9.41 45.65
CA SER A 150 16.02 -10.41 44.78
C SER A 150 15.08 -11.32 45.56
N LYS A 151 15.55 -11.88 46.68
CA LYS A 151 14.73 -12.77 47.52
C LYS A 151 13.57 -12.01 48.15
N LEU A 152 13.81 -10.80 48.67
CA LEU A 152 12.77 -9.99 49.27
C LEU A 152 11.67 -9.62 48.26
N TYR A 153 12.06 -9.21 47.05
CA TYR A 153 11.11 -8.92 45.97
C TYR A 153 10.30 -10.16 45.60
N GLY A 154 10.93 -11.34 45.51
CA GLY A 154 10.25 -12.62 45.30
C GLY A 154 9.22 -12.95 46.39
N MET A 155 9.55 -12.70 47.66
CA MET A 155 8.62 -12.87 48.78
C MET A 155 7.43 -11.90 48.68
N ILE A 156 7.67 -10.61 48.37
CA ILE A 156 6.62 -9.59 48.21
C ILE A 156 5.71 -9.95 47.03
N LYS A 157 6.28 -10.34 45.89
CA LYS A 157 5.54 -10.79 44.70
C LYS A 157 4.66 -12.00 44.99
N SER A 158 5.13 -12.91 45.85
CA SER A 158 4.38 -14.10 46.23
C SER A 158 3.14 -13.75 47.04
N ILE A 159 3.26 -12.89 48.07
CA ILE A 159 2.11 -12.49 48.89
C ILE A 159 1.13 -11.59 48.13
N LYS A 160 1.60 -10.81 47.14
CA LYS A 160 0.74 -9.95 46.30
C LYS A 160 -0.33 -10.72 45.52
N ARG A 161 -0.15 -12.04 45.34
CA ARG A 161 -1.12 -12.92 44.66
C ARG A 161 -2.36 -13.19 45.51
N PHE A 162 -2.29 -12.99 46.83
CA PHE A 162 -3.41 -13.21 47.74
C PHE A 162 -4.16 -11.89 47.97
N PRO A 163 -5.48 -11.82 47.72
CA PRO A 163 -6.24 -10.58 47.88
C PRO A 163 -6.13 -9.93 49.27
N GLU A 164 -6.03 -10.74 50.31
CA GLU A 164 -5.92 -10.32 51.71
C GLU A 164 -4.59 -9.61 52.01
N GLU A 165 -3.52 -10.01 51.33
CA GLU A 165 -2.15 -9.49 51.52
C GLU A 165 -1.75 -8.46 50.46
N LYS A 166 -2.64 -8.16 49.51
CA LYS A 166 -2.36 -7.25 48.39
C LYS A 166 -1.98 -5.84 48.87
N SER A 167 -2.60 -5.35 49.94
CA SER A 167 -2.30 -4.03 50.50
C SER A 167 -0.91 -3.98 51.12
N LEU A 168 -0.55 -4.99 51.93
CA LEU A 168 0.77 -5.12 52.53
C LEU A 168 1.85 -5.27 51.44
N ALA A 169 1.61 -6.14 50.46
CA ALA A 169 2.55 -6.36 49.37
C ALA A 169 2.79 -5.09 48.54
N THR A 170 1.73 -4.34 48.23
CA THR A 170 1.84 -3.07 47.48
C THR A 170 2.64 -2.04 48.27
N ARG A 171 2.35 -1.91 49.57
CA ARG A 171 3.11 -1.02 50.47
C ARG A 171 4.59 -1.39 50.50
N LEU A 172 4.91 -2.67 50.72
CA LEU A 172 6.31 -3.12 50.80
C LEU A 172 7.04 -2.99 49.46
N GLU A 173 6.37 -3.22 48.33
CA GLU A 173 6.93 -3.00 47.00
C GLU A 173 7.24 -1.52 46.75
N GLU A 174 6.34 -0.60 47.15
CA GLU A 174 6.55 0.85 47.06
C GLU A 174 7.73 1.30 47.93
N GLU A 175 7.78 0.87 49.20
CA GLU A 175 8.91 1.13 50.10
C GLU A 175 10.22 0.59 49.50
N GLN A 176 10.19 -0.59 48.88
CA GLN A 176 11.35 -1.19 48.22
C GLN A 176 11.82 -0.39 47.00
N MET A 177 10.91 0.07 46.15
CA MET A 177 11.27 0.93 45.01
C MET A 177 11.92 2.24 45.50
N GLN A 178 11.34 2.89 46.51
CA GLN A 178 11.90 4.13 47.06
C GLN A 178 13.27 3.91 47.68
N HIS A 179 13.47 2.80 48.37
CA HIS A 179 14.77 2.44 48.91
C HIS A 179 15.83 2.27 47.82
N TRP A 180 15.48 1.60 46.70
CA TRP A 180 16.38 1.46 45.55
C TRP A 180 16.68 2.79 44.86
N VAL A 181 15.72 3.73 44.82
CA VAL A 181 15.94 5.09 44.29
C VAL A 181 16.86 5.90 45.21
N ASN A 182 16.66 5.83 46.53
CA ASN A 182 17.48 6.54 47.51
C ASN A 182 18.94 6.02 47.51
N LEU A 183 19.13 4.71 47.37
CA LEU A 183 20.45 4.10 47.22
C LEU A 183 21.06 4.25 45.83
N ARG A 184 20.31 4.81 44.88
CA ARG A 184 20.70 4.98 43.48
C ARG A 184 21.21 3.67 42.87
N LYS A 185 20.46 2.57 43.04
CA LYS A 185 20.80 1.29 42.40
C LYS A 185 20.86 1.42 40.88
N ASP A 186 21.71 0.60 40.25
CA ASP A 186 21.82 0.57 38.80
C ASP A 186 20.51 0.05 38.19
N PRO A 187 19.87 0.79 37.25
CA PRO A 187 18.72 0.29 36.50
C PRO A 187 18.92 -1.08 35.86
N ASP A 188 20.15 -1.44 35.44
CA ASP A 188 20.44 -2.76 34.87
C ASP A 188 20.31 -3.88 35.92
N GLU A 189 20.73 -3.65 37.15
CA GLU A 189 20.52 -4.60 38.25
C GLU A 189 19.03 -4.84 38.50
N ILE A 190 18.22 -3.76 38.51
CA ILE A 190 16.77 -3.87 38.71
C ILE A 190 16.10 -4.55 37.51
N PHE A 191 16.59 -4.30 36.29
CA PHE A 191 16.11 -4.94 35.07
C PHE A 191 16.31 -6.47 35.11
N GLN A 192 17.51 -6.91 35.53
CA GLN A 192 17.82 -8.32 35.73
C GLN A 192 17.02 -8.93 36.88
N LEU A 193 16.84 -8.21 38.00
CA LEU A 193 16.05 -8.66 39.14
C LEU A 193 14.59 -8.95 38.76
N PHE A 194 14.01 -8.13 37.88
CA PHE A 194 12.67 -8.36 37.31
C PHE A 194 12.64 -9.42 36.21
N ASN A 195 13.79 -9.98 35.84
CA ASN A 195 13.94 -11.01 34.82
C ASN A 195 13.40 -10.55 33.44
N LEU A 196 13.59 -9.27 33.11
CA LEU A 196 13.06 -8.65 31.90
C LEU A 196 13.87 -8.98 30.63
N ALA A 197 15.05 -9.58 30.80
CA ALA A 197 15.86 -10.11 29.72
C ALA A 197 15.30 -11.45 29.17
N GLU A 198 14.43 -12.13 29.92
CA GLU A 198 13.70 -13.30 29.44
C GLU A 198 12.47 -12.89 28.63
N ASN A 199 12.15 -13.61 27.54
CA ASN A 199 11.01 -13.33 26.67
C ASN A 199 10.95 -11.91 26.08
N ARG A 200 12.12 -11.37 25.70
CA ARG A 200 12.35 -10.05 25.07
C ARG A 200 11.31 -9.58 24.06
N ARG A 201 10.76 -10.49 23.23
CA ARG A 201 9.72 -10.19 22.23
C ARG A 201 8.45 -9.56 22.82
N TYR A 202 8.13 -9.86 24.07
CA TYR A 202 6.91 -9.41 24.74
C TYR A 202 7.19 -8.42 25.87
N ILE A 203 8.36 -7.79 25.91
CA ILE A 203 8.80 -6.91 27.01
C ILE A 203 7.75 -5.84 27.37
N PHE A 204 7.15 -5.17 26.38
CA PHE A 204 6.11 -4.16 26.59
C PHE A 204 4.78 -4.69 27.14
N ARG A 205 4.61 -6.02 27.22
CA ARG A 205 3.45 -6.69 27.83
C ARG A 205 3.72 -7.09 29.28
N HIS A 206 4.96 -7.00 29.76
CA HIS A 206 5.31 -7.32 31.13
C HIS A 206 4.97 -6.12 32.05
N PRO A 207 4.11 -6.30 33.07
CA PRO A 207 3.82 -5.22 34.02
C PRO A 207 5.08 -4.78 34.76
N GLU A 208 6.03 -5.68 35.01
CA GLU A 208 7.33 -5.39 35.60
C GLU A 208 8.18 -4.45 34.73
N PHE A 209 8.02 -4.47 33.40
CA PHE A 209 8.71 -3.51 32.53
C PHE A 209 8.18 -2.09 32.76
N THR A 210 6.87 -1.93 32.95
CA THR A 210 6.27 -0.63 33.30
C THR A 210 6.75 -0.17 34.68
N THR A 211 6.87 -1.09 35.64
CA THR A 211 7.45 -0.78 36.96
C THR A 211 8.91 -0.35 36.85
N TRP A 212 9.71 -1.03 36.03
CA TRP A 212 11.10 -0.66 35.77
C TRP A 212 11.23 0.72 35.12
N VAL A 213 10.40 1.05 34.13
CA VAL A 213 10.38 2.39 33.51
C VAL A 213 10.03 3.46 34.55
N LYS A 214 9.05 3.22 35.42
CA LYS A 214 8.71 4.14 36.53
C LYS A 214 9.85 4.30 37.54
N TYR A 215 10.59 3.21 37.81
CA TYR A 215 11.76 3.25 38.66
C TYR A 215 12.85 4.16 38.06
N VAL A 216 13.15 4.00 36.77
CA VAL A 216 14.12 4.84 36.06
C VAL A 216 13.67 6.31 36.06
N ASP A 217 12.38 6.60 35.82
CA ASP A 217 11.83 7.96 35.90
C ASP A 217 12.01 8.58 37.30
N SER A 218 11.73 7.79 38.35
CA SER A 218 11.90 8.22 39.75
C SER A 218 13.37 8.48 40.08
N LEU A 219 14.28 7.66 39.54
CA LEU A 219 15.72 7.80 39.71
C LEU A 219 16.23 9.08 39.05
N LYS A 220 15.81 9.35 37.80
CA LYS A 220 16.12 10.61 37.09
C LYS A 220 15.61 11.83 37.86
N ALA A 221 14.38 11.77 38.39
CA ALA A 221 13.79 12.89 39.12
C ALA A 221 14.49 13.17 40.45
N LYS A 222 14.93 12.14 41.16
CA LYS A 222 15.64 12.27 42.45
C LYS A 222 17.08 12.74 42.28
N HIS A 223 17.75 12.30 41.22
CA HIS A 223 19.18 12.56 40.98
C HIS A 223 19.42 13.28 39.63
N PRO A 224 18.92 14.51 39.43
CA PRO A 224 18.93 15.17 38.12
C PRO A 224 20.33 15.54 37.60
N LYS A 225 21.33 15.60 38.49
CA LYS A 225 22.73 15.92 38.14
C LYS A 225 23.50 14.70 37.63
N GLU A 226 22.95 13.51 37.79
CA GLU A 226 23.62 12.26 37.43
C GLU A 226 22.80 11.57 36.34
N PRO A 227 23.24 11.63 35.08
CA PRO A 227 22.41 11.20 33.96
C PRO A 227 22.11 9.70 34.06
N VAL A 228 20.82 9.37 34.03
CA VAL A 228 20.30 8.01 33.93
C VAL A 228 19.52 7.92 32.62
N SER A 229 19.66 6.83 31.88
CA SER A 229 18.94 6.57 30.63
C SER A 229 18.43 5.13 30.62
N MET A 230 17.19 4.94 30.16
CA MET A 230 16.65 3.59 29.92
C MET A 230 17.47 2.87 28.84
N THR A 231 17.92 3.61 27.84
CA THR A 231 18.68 3.14 26.68
C THR A 231 20.00 2.49 27.07
N GLN A 232 20.73 3.01 28.07
CA GLN A 232 21.98 2.41 28.55
C GLN A 232 21.79 0.97 29.06
N THR A 233 20.62 0.65 29.61
CA THR A 233 20.26 -0.73 29.99
C THR A 233 19.73 -1.50 28.80
N LEU A 234 18.76 -0.95 28.06
CA LEU A 234 18.07 -1.67 26.98
C LEU A 234 19.02 -2.08 25.85
N THR A 235 20.00 -1.25 25.49
CA THR A 235 20.98 -1.56 24.43
C THR A 235 21.92 -2.72 24.76
N LYS A 236 22.05 -3.10 26.04
CA LYS A 236 22.76 -4.33 26.44
C LYS A 236 22.02 -5.61 26.00
N TYR A 237 20.70 -5.53 25.82
CA TYR A 237 19.84 -6.69 25.55
C TYR A 237 19.14 -6.63 24.19
N PHE A 238 19.02 -5.46 23.58
CA PHE A 238 18.35 -5.23 22.31
C PHE A 238 19.25 -4.40 21.39
N SER A 239 19.36 -4.78 20.12
CA SER A 239 19.85 -3.83 19.11
C SER A 239 18.84 -2.68 18.96
N ASP A 240 19.30 -1.47 18.67
CA ASP A 240 18.42 -0.29 18.51
C ASP A 240 17.29 -0.55 17.51
N LYS A 241 17.60 -1.15 16.36
CA LYS A 241 16.61 -1.54 15.35
C LYS A 241 15.50 -2.42 15.93
N TYR A 242 15.87 -3.53 16.56
CA TYR A 242 14.91 -4.47 17.15
C TYR A 242 14.10 -3.84 18.29
N LEU A 243 14.71 -2.96 19.10
CA LEU A 243 14.00 -2.22 20.13
C LEU A 243 12.94 -1.29 19.52
N LEU A 244 13.28 -0.56 18.46
CA LEU A 244 12.34 0.30 17.74
C LEU A 244 11.21 -0.50 17.07
N GLU A 245 11.49 -1.68 16.52
CA GLU A 245 10.44 -2.57 15.99
C GLU A 245 9.42 -2.96 17.08
N LEU A 246 9.91 -3.31 18.28
CA LEU A 246 9.05 -3.61 19.42
C LEU A 246 8.27 -2.37 19.91
N VAL A 247 8.89 -1.19 19.88
CA VAL A 247 8.22 0.08 20.18
C VAL A 247 7.05 0.30 19.21
N LYS A 248 7.28 0.18 17.90
CA LYS A 248 6.22 0.40 16.90
C LYS A 248 5.07 -0.59 17.06
N GLU A 249 5.37 -1.85 17.37
CA GLU A 249 4.33 -2.84 17.70
C GLU A 249 3.54 -2.46 18.98
N ALA A 250 4.22 -1.91 19.97
CA ALA A 250 3.62 -1.51 21.25
C ALA A 250 2.83 -0.19 21.18
N GLU A 251 3.18 0.74 20.27
CA GLU A 251 2.48 2.01 20.06
C GLU A 251 1.06 1.84 19.49
N VAL A 252 0.83 0.76 18.74
CA VAL A 252 -0.50 0.41 18.20
C VAL A 252 -1.47 -0.05 19.32
N ARG A 253 -0.95 -0.47 20.48
CA ARG A 253 -1.76 -0.98 21.59
C ARG A 253 -1.99 0.09 22.66
N LYS A 254 -3.25 0.37 22.98
CA LYS A 254 -3.65 1.39 23.98
C LYS A 254 -2.92 1.26 25.32
N GLY A 255 -2.71 0.04 25.82
CA GLY A 255 -2.10 -0.20 27.14
C GLY A 255 -0.58 0.01 27.24
N SER A 256 0.15 -0.09 26.13
CA SER A 256 1.63 0.01 26.11
C SER A 256 2.16 1.27 25.42
N LYS A 257 1.31 2.02 24.71
CA LYS A 257 1.71 3.19 23.92
C LYS A 257 2.54 4.21 24.71
N THR A 258 2.08 4.61 25.90
CA THR A 258 2.80 5.61 26.72
C THR A 258 4.21 5.15 27.08
N VAL A 259 4.39 3.88 27.43
CA VAL A 259 5.70 3.32 27.77
C VAL A 259 6.57 3.19 26.52
N ALA A 260 6.00 2.74 25.40
CA ALA A 260 6.71 2.62 24.13
C ALA A 260 7.24 3.97 23.62
N THR A 261 6.41 5.01 23.63
CA THR A 261 6.82 6.36 23.23
C THR A 261 7.92 6.91 24.14
N LYS A 262 7.86 6.65 25.47
CA LYS A 262 8.94 7.03 26.40
C LYS A 262 10.26 6.32 26.08
N VAL A 263 10.22 5.04 25.74
CA VAL A 263 11.42 4.28 25.35
C VAL A 263 11.99 4.82 24.04
N GLU A 264 11.14 5.15 23.06
CA GLU A 264 11.58 5.82 21.83
C GLU A 264 12.25 7.16 22.12
N ASP A 265 11.62 8.01 22.92
CA ASP A 265 12.14 9.34 23.26
C ASP A 265 13.52 9.26 23.95
N ASP A 266 13.68 8.34 24.91
CA ASP A 266 14.94 8.14 25.61
C ASP A 266 16.05 7.64 24.67
N LEU A 267 15.71 6.75 23.72
CA LEU A 267 16.65 6.25 22.70
C LEU A 267 17.09 7.37 21.76
N LEU A 268 16.15 8.19 21.27
CA LEU A 268 16.48 9.31 20.38
C LEU A 268 17.29 10.40 21.10
N GLU A 269 17.01 10.67 22.37
CA GLU A 269 17.82 11.57 23.20
C GLU A 269 19.22 10.99 23.43
N PHE A 270 19.33 9.69 23.66
CA PHE A 270 20.61 9.00 23.79
C PHE A 270 21.44 9.11 22.51
N TRP A 271 20.86 8.81 21.34
CA TRP A 271 21.51 9.02 20.04
C TRP A 271 22.00 10.46 19.85
N LEU A 272 21.20 11.44 20.26
CA LEU A 272 21.55 12.85 20.15
C LEU A 272 22.67 13.27 21.12
N LYS A 273 22.77 12.65 22.30
CA LYS A 273 23.85 12.88 23.27
C LYS A 273 25.15 12.23 22.83
N ASP A 274 25.07 11.03 22.26
CA ASP A 274 26.22 10.29 21.71
C ASP A 274 26.74 10.92 20.40
N GLY A 275 26.03 11.90 19.84
CA GLY A 275 26.42 12.58 18.62
C GLY A 275 26.22 11.72 17.37
N LYS A 276 25.34 10.70 17.44
CA LYS A 276 24.99 9.84 16.31
C LYS A 276 24.57 10.71 15.12
N SER A 277 25.12 10.44 13.94
CA SER A 277 24.79 11.24 12.77
C SER A 277 23.42 10.83 12.19
N PRO A 278 22.73 11.71 11.44
CA PRO A 278 21.52 11.32 10.74
C PRO A 278 21.73 10.19 9.72
N ASP A 279 22.92 10.07 9.13
CA ASP A 279 23.30 8.95 8.26
C ASP A 279 23.33 7.62 9.04
N ASP A 280 23.90 7.63 10.24
CA ASP A 280 23.93 6.44 11.11
C ASP A 280 22.52 6.10 11.60
N ALA A 281 21.74 7.12 11.99
CA ALA A 281 20.35 6.94 12.40
C ALA A 281 19.50 6.29 11.30
N LEU A 282 19.68 6.67 10.03
CA LEU A 282 19.01 6.02 8.88
C LEU A 282 19.30 4.50 8.82
N VAL A 283 20.53 4.09 9.14
CA VAL A 283 20.92 2.68 9.16
C VAL A 283 20.33 1.97 10.38
N GLU A 284 20.38 2.60 11.56
CA GLU A 284 19.89 2.02 12.81
C GLU A 284 18.38 1.82 12.84
N VAL A 285 17.61 2.71 12.22
CA VAL A 285 16.16 2.50 12.02
C VAL A 285 15.87 1.46 10.92
N GLY A 286 16.89 0.88 10.28
CA GLY A 286 16.76 -0.16 9.27
C GLY A 286 16.41 0.33 7.85
N LEU A 287 16.27 1.64 7.64
CA LEU A 287 15.94 2.22 6.33
C LEU A 287 17.12 2.22 5.36
N GLY A 288 18.36 2.20 5.85
CA GLY A 288 19.58 2.13 5.05
C GLY A 288 20.16 0.73 4.81
N MET A 289 19.48 -0.34 5.24
CA MET A 289 20.00 -1.72 5.18
C MET A 289 19.75 -2.45 3.86
N TYR A 290 18.71 -2.06 3.12
CA TYR A 290 18.30 -2.74 1.88
C TYR A 290 18.75 -1.97 0.65
N ARG A 291 18.59 -2.59 -0.54
CA ARG A 291 18.88 -1.94 -1.83
C ARG A 291 17.85 -0.86 -2.19
N TYR A 292 16.64 -0.98 -1.66
CA TYR A 292 15.51 -0.06 -1.88
C TYR A 292 14.76 0.16 -0.56
N PHE A 293 14.04 1.27 -0.43
CA PHE A 293 13.20 1.56 0.72
C PHE A 293 11.71 1.52 0.35
N HIS A 294 10.87 1.20 1.33
CA HIS A 294 9.41 1.20 1.20
C HIS A 294 8.83 2.34 2.03
N LEU A 295 8.07 3.24 1.40
CA LEU A 295 7.49 4.41 2.07
C LEU A 295 6.46 4.07 3.17
N GLU A 296 5.94 2.85 3.16
CA GLU A 296 5.03 2.32 4.19
C GLU A 296 5.74 1.92 5.49
N ASN A 297 7.08 1.96 5.51
CA ASN A 297 7.83 1.57 6.69
C ASN A 297 7.64 2.61 7.82
N PRO A 298 7.07 2.22 8.98
CA PRO A 298 6.80 3.16 10.08
C PRO A 298 8.07 3.78 10.69
N MET A 299 9.25 3.25 10.38
CA MET A 299 10.53 3.80 10.81
C MET A 299 10.83 5.18 10.21
N PHE A 300 10.13 5.59 9.14
CA PHE A 300 10.21 6.96 8.62
C PHE A 300 9.76 7.99 9.67
N ASP A 301 8.79 7.65 10.54
CA ASP A 301 8.32 8.53 11.61
C ASP A 301 9.39 8.72 12.69
N THR A 302 10.05 7.63 13.10
CA THR A 302 11.16 7.67 14.06
C THR A 302 12.31 8.50 13.52
N LEU A 303 12.69 8.29 12.26
CA LEU A 303 13.77 9.06 11.63
C LEU A 303 13.39 10.55 11.47
N ALA A 304 12.14 10.86 11.09
CA ALA A 304 11.66 12.24 11.00
C ALA A 304 11.70 12.94 12.38
N LYS A 305 11.27 12.25 13.43
CA LYS A 305 11.34 12.74 14.81
C LYS A 305 12.78 13.01 15.23
N TYR A 306 13.70 12.10 14.92
CA TYR A 306 15.13 12.29 15.19
C TYR A 306 15.72 13.47 14.44
N LEU A 307 15.47 13.57 13.12
CA LEU A 307 15.94 14.68 12.27
C LEU A 307 15.49 16.04 12.79
N ARG A 308 14.25 16.14 13.28
CA ARG A 308 13.72 17.38 13.85
C ARG A 308 14.57 17.82 15.06
N VAL A 309 14.81 16.93 16.00
CA VAL A 309 15.59 17.28 17.21
C VAL A 309 17.07 17.49 16.89
N TYR A 310 17.63 16.68 15.99
CA TYR A 310 19.01 16.82 15.52
C TYR A 310 19.26 18.18 14.84
N ASN A 311 18.41 18.55 13.89
CA ASN A 311 18.55 19.81 13.14
C ASN A 311 18.38 21.03 14.05
N SER A 312 17.50 20.96 15.07
CA SER A 312 17.37 22.02 16.07
C SER A 312 18.63 22.18 16.93
N LYS A 313 19.33 21.08 17.24
CA LYS A 313 20.56 21.10 18.05
C LYS A 313 21.81 21.46 17.24
N TYR A 314 21.85 21.06 15.96
CA TYR A 314 23.00 21.24 15.06
C TYR A 314 22.59 21.96 13.77
N PRO A 315 22.21 23.26 13.84
CA PRO A 315 21.70 24.00 12.70
C PRO A 315 22.69 24.07 11.52
N ASP A 316 23.99 24.14 11.80
CA ASP A 316 25.05 24.18 10.78
C ASP A 316 25.26 22.84 10.06
N LYS A 317 24.71 21.75 10.61
CA LYS A 317 24.79 20.39 10.06
C LYS A 317 23.42 19.86 9.68
N LYS A 318 22.43 20.74 9.48
CA LYS A 318 21.07 20.30 9.18
C LYS A 318 21.07 19.41 7.94
N THR A 319 20.22 18.39 7.96
CA THR A 319 19.94 17.56 6.80
C THR A 319 18.46 17.24 6.72
N THR A 320 18.01 16.90 5.53
CA THR A 320 16.63 16.48 5.28
C THR A 320 16.54 14.96 5.06
N MET A 321 15.34 14.42 5.18
CA MET A 321 15.05 13.02 4.84
C MET A 321 15.48 12.70 3.41
N ILE A 322 15.14 13.58 2.46
CA ILE A 322 15.43 13.34 1.04
C ILE A 322 16.93 13.39 0.73
N GLU A 323 17.70 14.23 1.44
CA GLU A 323 19.16 14.26 1.32
C GLU A 323 19.79 12.96 1.79
N LEU A 324 19.32 12.40 2.91
CA LEU A 324 19.80 11.12 3.41
C LEU A 324 19.49 9.99 2.43
N LEU A 325 18.25 9.91 1.95
CA LEU A 325 17.83 8.91 0.97
C LEU A 325 18.65 9.05 -0.33
N THR A 326 18.81 10.26 -0.83
CA THR A 326 19.58 10.53 -2.05
C THR A 326 21.04 10.17 -1.89
N LYS A 327 21.67 10.53 -0.77
CA LYS A 327 23.06 10.18 -0.46
C LYS A 327 23.26 8.67 -0.39
N LYS A 328 22.28 7.93 0.16
CA LYS A 328 22.35 6.48 0.33
C LYS A 328 22.04 5.69 -0.95
N PHE A 329 21.00 6.07 -1.67
CA PHE A 329 20.43 5.30 -2.78
C PHE A 329 20.72 5.90 -4.16
N GLY A 330 21.11 7.17 -4.22
CA GLY A 330 21.31 7.91 -5.46
C GLY A 330 20.03 8.58 -5.98
N ASP A 331 20.19 9.76 -6.56
CA ASP A 331 19.08 10.61 -7.04
C ASP A 331 18.11 9.86 -7.96
N GLY A 332 18.63 9.20 -9.01
CA GLY A 332 17.81 8.52 -10.00
C GLY A 332 17.00 7.36 -9.43
N ASP A 333 17.57 6.58 -8.50
CA ASP A 333 16.89 5.44 -7.92
C ASP A 333 15.83 5.92 -6.91
N VAL A 334 16.11 6.97 -6.12
CA VAL A 334 15.11 7.63 -5.27
C VAL A 334 13.96 8.19 -6.11
N SER A 335 14.24 8.93 -7.18
CA SER A 335 13.18 9.49 -8.04
C SER A 335 12.33 8.39 -8.69
N ALA A 336 12.92 7.22 -9.00
CA ALA A 336 12.17 6.09 -9.55
C ALA A 336 11.20 5.51 -8.53
N ILE A 337 11.67 5.24 -7.30
CA ILE A 337 10.83 4.76 -6.19
C ILE A 337 9.68 5.73 -5.93
N LEU A 338 9.96 7.03 -5.85
CA LEU A 338 8.93 8.06 -5.63
C LEU A 338 7.92 8.11 -6.77
N THR A 339 8.37 7.98 -8.03
CA THR A 339 7.49 7.97 -9.20
C THR A 339 6.53 6.77 -9.17
N GLU A 340 7.04 5.59 -8.84
CA GLU A 340 6.23 4.38 -8.70
C GLU A 340 5.26 4.48 -7.52
N ALA A 341 5.72 5.00 -6.38
CA ALA A 341 4.89 5.18 -5.18
C ALA A 341 3.76 6.21 -5.36
N LYS A 342 3.87 7.15 -6.33
CA LYS A 342 2.78 8.05 -6.69
C LYS A 342 1.61 7.36 -7.40
N LEU A 343 1.81 6.14 -7.90
CA LEU A 343 0.77 5.33 -8.54
C LEU A 343 -0.12 4.59 -7.54
N VAL A 344 0.28 4.51 -6.28
CA VAL A 344 -0.45 3.83 -5.20
C VAL A 344 -1.04 4.86 -4.25
N ASP A 345 -2.36 4.86 -4.08
CA ASP A 345 -3.07 5.88 -3.30
C ASP A 345 -2.54 6.02 -1.85
N ALA A 346 -2.21 4.89 -1.20
CA ALA A 346 -1.67 4.87 0.16
C ALA A 346 -0.34 5.63 0.31
N THR A 347 0.52 5.61 -0.71
CA THR A 347 1.85 6.24 -0.67
C THR A 347 1.95 7.52 -1.47
N LYS A 348 0.90 7.89 -2.23
CA LYS A 348 0.92 9.01 -3.17
C LYS A 348 1.26 10.35 -2.52
N ASN A 349 0.71 10.62 -1.34
CA ASN A 349 0.94 11.89 -0.64
C ASN A 349 2.39 12.00 -0.17
N ILE A 350 2.90 11.01 0.57
CA ILE A 350 4.28 11.00 1.05
C ILE A 350 5.29 11.01 -0.10
N ALA A 351 5.01 10.26 -1.18
CA ALA A 351 5.86 10.25 -2.37
C ALA A 351 5.90 11.61 -3.07
N SER A 352 4.77 12.31 -3.15
CA SER A 352 4.70 13.65 -3.73
C SER A 352 5.45 14.68 -2.87
N THR A 353 5.31 14.62 -1.55
CA THR A 353 6.05 15.48 -0.62
C THR A 353 7.57 15.27 -0.74
N LEU A 354 8.03 14.02 -0.76
CA LEU A 354 9.45 13.72 -0.92
C LEU A 354 9.98 14.10 -2.30
N GLN A 355 9.17 13.95 -3.37
CA GLN A 355 9.56 14.40 -4.70
C GLN A 355 9.74 15.91 -4.73
N SER A 356 8.80 16.69 -4.18
CA SER A 356 8.94 18.15 -4.07
C SER A 356 10.19 18.54 -3.28
N ALA A 357 10.44 17.88 -2.15
CA ALA A 357 11.66 18.10 -1.37
C ALA A 357 12.93 17.78 -2.17
N GLN A 358 12.90 16.77 -3.04
CA GLN A 358 14.02 16.42 -3.93
C GLN A 358 14.29 17.54 -4.94
N LEU A 359 13.23 18.11 -5.54
CA LEU A 359 13.36 19.23 -6.49
C LEU A 359 13.95 20.48 -5.80
N GLU A 360 13.46 20.83 -4.62
CA GLU A 360 13.98 21.95 -3.83
C GLU A 360 15.43 21.73 -3.37
N MET A 361 15.78 20.49 -3.03
CA MET A 361 17.16 20.12 -2.71
C MET A 361 18.09 20.32 -3.92
N TRP A 362 17.68 19.93 -5.13
CA TRP A 362 18.47 20.19 -6.34
C TRP A 362 18.60 21.69 -6.64
N LEU A 363 17.51 22.44 -6.51
CA LEU A 363 17.49 23.88 -6.73
C LEU A 363 18.43 24.61 -5.75
N SER A 364 18.31 24.33 -4.46
CA SER A 364 19.13 24.95 -3.41
C SER A 364 20.62 24.59 -3.51
N LYS A 365 20.95 23.44 -4.11
CA LYS A 365 22.34 23.05 -4.44
C LYS A 365 22.83 23.60 -5.79
N GLY A 366 22.05 24.46 -6.44
CA GLY A 366 22.41 25.11 -7.69
C GLY A 366 22.55 24.14 -8.87
N LYS A 367 21.84 23.00 -8.86
CA LYS A 367 21.90 22.02 -9.95
C LYS A 367 21.27 22.59 -11.21
N SER A 368 21.98 22.52 -12.33
CA SER A 368 21.40 22.88 -13.63
C SER A 368 20.38 21.83 -14.10
N VAL A 369 19.58 22.19 -15.11
CA VAL A 369 18.69 21.24 -15.79
C VAL A 369 19.49 20.05 -16.34
N ASP A 370 20.71 20.28 -16.83
CA ASP A 370 21.58 19.25 -17.39
C ASP A 370 22.17 18.33 -16.31
N ASP A 371 22.54 18.88 -15.15
CA ASP A 371 22.99 18.08 -14.01
C ASP A 371 21.91 17.10 -13.57
N VAL A 372 20.66 17.57 -13.45
CA VAL A 372 19.54 16.71 -13.07
C VAL A 372 19.22 15.69 -14.16
N ALA A 373 19.34 16.05 -15.44
CA ALA A 373 19.20 15.07 -16.53
C ALA A 373 20.22 13.93 -16.41
N LEU A 374 21.45 14.23 -16.01
CA LEU A 374 22.51 13.25 -15.78
C LEU A 374 22.20 12.37 -14.56
N LEU A 375 21.78 12.97 -13.44
CA LEU A 375 21.38 12.26 -12.22
C LEU A 375 20.24 11.27 -12.49
N LEU A 376 19.29 11.65 -13.34
CA LEU A 376 18.14 10.82 -13.74
C LEU A 376 18.43 9.87 -14.92
N ARG A 377 19.67 9.84 -15.43
CA ARG A 377 20.11 8.98 -16.55
C ARG A 377 19.30 9.19 -17.84
N LEU A 378 18.92 10.45 -18.10
CA LEU A 378 18.08 10.89 -19.23
C LEU A 378 18.87 11.48 -20.41
N TYR A 379 20.18 11.63 -20.29
CA TYR A 379 21.03 12.32 -21.27
C TYR A 379 21.10 11.64 -22.65
N ARG A 380 21.06 12.45 -23.73
CA ARG A 380 21.28 12.06 -25.15
C ARG A 380 20.49 10.83 -25.61
N ARG A 381 19.23 10.73 -25.19
CA ARG A 381 18.33 9.65 -25.61
C ARG A 381 17.74 9.93 -26.99
N ARG A 382 17.47 8.84 -27.73
CA ARG A 382 16.69 8.89 -28.97
C ARG A 382 15.19 9.11 -28.72
N ASP A 383 14.70 8.77 -27.52
CA ASP A 383 13.35 9.04 -27.01
C ASP A 383 13.23 8.78 -25.50
N PHE A 384 12.05 9.12 -24.95
CA PHE A 384 11.68 8.97 -23.54
C PHE A 384 10.49 8.03 -23.30
N THR A 385 10.13 7.17 -24.27
CA THR A 385 8.90 6.36 -24.21
C THR A 385 8.88 5.38 -23.02
N GLU A 386 10.03 4.87 -22.61
CA GLU A 386 10.19 3.92 -21.50
C GLU A 386 10.87 4.57 -20.28
N LYS A 387 10.74 5.90 -20.11
CA LYS A 387 11.45 6.66 -19.08
C LYS A 387 10.48 7.41 -18.17
N PRO A 388 10.04 6.79 -17.05
CA PRO A 388 9.09 7.44 -16.13
C PRO A 388 9.65 8.74 -15.51
N LEU A 389 10.97 8.87 -15.44
CA LEU A 389 11.66 10.03 -14.87
C LEU A 389 11.66 11.28 -15.76
N LEU A 390 11.22 11.20 -17.03
CA LEU A 390 11.03 12.41 -17.85
C LEU A 390 10.12 13.41 -17.13
N SER A 391 9.03 12.92 -16.54
CA SER A 391 8.09 13.76 -15.79
C SER A 391 8.75 14.48 -14.61
N THR A 392 9.64 13.78 -13.88
CA THR A 392 10.40 14.38 -12.76
C THR A 392 11.37 15.44 -13.25
N TRP A 393 12.07 15.17 -14.34
CA TRP A 393 13.02 16.14 -14.92
C TRP A 393 12.32 17.41 -15.43
N VAL A 394 11.17 17.27 -16.10
CA VAL A 394 10.37 18.42 -16.54
C VAL A 394 9.75 19.15 -15.35
N SER A 395 9.35 18.43 -14.30
CA SER A 395 8.92 19.06 -13.04
C SER A 395 10.03 19.90 -12.42
N TYR A 396 11.29 19.47 -12.53
CA TYR A 396 12.44 20.27 -12.07
C TYR A 396 12.62 21.54 -12.91
N MET A 397 12.49 21.46 -14.23
CA MET A 397 12.49 22.64 -15.10
C MET A 397 11.39 23.63 -14.69
N ASN A 398 10.19 23.13 -14.37
CA ASN A 398 9.10 23.96 -13.85
C ASN A 398 9.46 24.63 -12.53
N THR A 399 10.13 23.91 -11.62
CA THR A 399 10.60 24.48 -10.34
C THR A 399 11.55 25.66 -10.58
N ILE A 400 12.53 25.51 -11.49
CA ILE A 400 13.42 26.63 -11.87
C ILE A 400 12.63 27.78 -12.51
N ALA A 401 11.76 27.47 -13.48
CA ALA A 401 10.95 28.45 -14.19
C ALA A 401 10.03 29.26 -13.26
N THR A 402 9.49 28.62 -12.22
CA THR A 402 8.63 29.27 -11.23
C THR A 402 9.44 30.14 -10.27
N ASN A 403 10.65 29.71 -9.90
CA ASN A 403 11.54 30.47 -9.02
C ASN A 403 12.12 31.71 -9.71
N ASN A 404 12.47 31.61 -10.99
CA ASN A 404 12.96 32.71 -11.80
C ASN A 404 12.44 32.63 -13.24
N PRO A 405 11.36 33.37 -13.59
CA PRO A 405 10.75 33.32 -14.92
C PRO A 405 11.69 33.71 -16.07
N HIS A 406 12.78 34.46 -15.80
CA HIS A 406 13.77 34.80 -16.83
C HIS A 406 14.57 33.58 -17.32
N ASP A 407 14.65 32.51 -16.52
CA ASP A 407 15.39 31.31 -16.87
C ASP A 407 14.64 30.42 -17.88
N VAL A 408 13.33 30.63 -18.08
CA VAL A 408 12.53 29.87 -19.05
C VAL A 408 13.16 29.90 -20.44
N HIS A 409 13.57 31.08 -20.93
CA HIS A 409 14.20 31.18 -22.24
C HIS A 409 15.53 30.43 -22.32
N ALA A 410 16.35 30.47 -21.26
CA ALA A 410 17.63 29.78 -21.21
C ALA A 410 17.44 28.25 -21.20
N ILE A 411 16.49 27.74 -20.41
CA ILE A 411 16.13 26.31 -20.36
C ILE A 411 15.77 25.82 -21.76
N PHE A 412 14.82 26.49 -22.43
CA PHE A 412 14.34 26.07 -23.74
C PHE A 412 15.41 26.22 -24.85
N SER A 413 16.27 27.23 -24.77
CA SER A 413 17.41 27.38 -25.69
C SER A 413 18.40 26.23 -25.53
N SER A 414 18.69 25.82 -24.29
CA SER A 414 19.53 24.64 -24.03
C SER A 414 18.89 23.37 -24.58
N LEU A 415 17.59 23.15 -24.34
CA LEU A 415 16.85 22.00 -24.88
C LEU A 415 16.89 21.94 -26.42
N GLU A 416 16.70 23.08 -27.09
CA GLU A 416 16.76 23.16 -28.56
C GLU A 416 18.16 22.80 -29.10
N SER A 417 19.23 23.17 -28.38
CA SER A 417 20.60 22.85 -28.78
C SER A 417 20.97 21.37 -28.60
N GLN A 418 20.35 20.70 -27.62
CA GLN A 418 20.72 19.35 -27.21
C GLN A 418 19.83 18.25 -27.79
N TYR A 419 18.56 18.56 -28.08
CA TYR A 419 17.55 17.60 -28.51
C TYR A 419 16.91 18.04 -29.82
N VAL A 420 16.70 17.10 -30.73
CA VAL A 420 16.08 17.34 -32.05
C VAL A 420 14.99 16.30 -32.30
N GLY A 421 13.89 16.71 -32.93
CA GLY A 421 12.83 15.80 -33.35
C GLY A 421 12.06 15.17 -32.17
N ARG A 422 12.00 13.83 -32.16
CA ARG A 422 11.20 13.02 -31.20
C ARG A 422 11.46 13.33 -29.72
N PRO A 423 12.72 13.27 -29.21
CA PRO A 423 12.97 13.51 -27.79
C PRO A 423 12.61 14.94 -27.38
N LEU A 424 12.86 15.94 -28.23
CA LEU A 424 12.47 17.32 -27.97
C LEU A 424 10.94 17.44 -27.86
N LEU A 425 10.19 16.88 -28.82
CA LEU A 425 8.74 16.92 -28.79
C LEU A 425 8.13 16.24 -27.55
N GLN A 426 8.73 15.16 -27.05
CA GLN A 426 8.29 14.50 -25.81
C GLN A 426 8.53 15.38 -24.57
N ILE A 427 9.69 16.05 -24.49
CA ILE A 427 9.97 17.03 -23.41
C ILE A 427 8.96 18.17 -23.45
N LEU A 428 8.70 18.72 -24.64
CA LEU A 428 7.77 19.82 -24.83
C LEU A 428 6.33 19.45 -24.47
N GLU A 429 5.91 18.22 -24.79
CA GLU A 429 4.57 17.74 -24.41
C GLU A 429 4.39 17.62 -22.90
N ALA A 430 5.42 17.17 -22.19
CA ALA A 430 5.43 17.19 -20.73
C ALA A 430 5.47 18.62 -20.18
N ALA A 431 6.26 19.52 -20.77
CA ALA A 431 6.40 20.89 -20.31
C ALA A 431 5.11 21.70 -20.45
N LYS A 432 4.28 21.41 -21.46
CA LYS A 432 2.95 22.02 -21.66
C LYS A 432 1.98 21.79 -20.51
N GLN A 433 2.22 20.80 -19.65
CA GLN A 433 1.39 20.58 -18.46
C GLN A 433 1.62 21.64 -17.37
N TYR A 434 2.65 22.48 -17.52
CA TYR A 434 3.03 23.50 -16.56
C TYR A 434 2.77 24.91 -17.10
N PRO A 435 1.92 25.73 -16.45
CA PRO A 435 1.58 27.07 -16.92
C PRO A 435 2.79 28.00 -17.12
N SER A 436 3.84 27.84 -16.30
CA SER A 436 5.09 28.63 -16.37
C SER A 436 5.86 28.41 -17.67
N MET A 437 5.67 27.27 -18.33
CA MET A 437 6.42 26.84 -19.52
C MET A 437 5.54 26.66 -20.76
N GLU A 438 4.21 26.67 -20.61
CA GLU A 438 3.25 26.29 -21.64
C GLU A 438 3.43 27.07 -22.95
N ASN A 439 3.47 28.40 -22.89
CA ASN A 439 3.58 29.25 -24.08
C ASN A 439 4.90 29.03 -24.85
N THR A 440 6.02 28.97 -24.12
CA THR A 440 7.34 28.72 -24.71
C THR A 440 7.40 27.31 -25.31
N ALA A 441 6.83 26.32 -24.62
CA ALA A 441 6.76 24.95 -25.10
C ALA A 441 5.92 24.81 -26.36
N LEU A 442 4.75 25.47 -26.43
CA LEU A 442 3.91 25.50 -27.63
C LEU A 442 4.62 26.18 -28.81
N GLY A 443 5.31 27.29 -28.56
CA GLY A 443 6.11 27.99 -29.56
C GLY A 443 7.20 27.10 -30.16
N LEU A 444 8.00 26.46 -29.31
CA LEU A 444 9.08 25.58 -29.74
C LEU A 444 8.56 24.27 -30.37
N GLN A 445 7.44 23.73 -29.87
CA GLN A 445 6.77 22.56 -30.45
C GLN A 445 6.33 22.86 -31.88
N THR A 446 5.70 24.02 -32.10
CA THR A 446 5.26 24.47 -33.43
C THR A 446 6.45 24.64 -34.38
N LYS A 447 7.54 25.27 -33.92
CA LYS A 447 8.78 25.44 -34.70
C LYS A 447 9.39 24.08 -35.07
N THR A 448 9.46 23.15 -34.12
CA THR A 448 10.02 21.81 -34.31
C THR A 448 9.22 21.00 -35.32
N ILE A 449 7.88 20.99 -35.21
CA ILE A 449 6.99 20.31 -36.16
C ILE A 449 7.17 20.87 -37.58
N ARG A 450 7.24 22.20 -37.73
CA ARG A 450 7.49 22.84 -39.04
C ARG A 450 8.85 22.43 -39.62
N SER A 451 9.88 22.37 -38.79
CA SER A 451 11.22 21.93 -39.19
C SER A 451 11.20 20.47 -39.70
N ILE A 452 10.50 19.57 -38.99
CA ILE A 452 10.34 18.18 -39.41
C ILE A 452 9.67 18.11 -40.79
N PHE A 453 8.57 18.83 -41.03
CA PHE A 453 7.94 18.85 -42.36
C PHE A 453 8.79 19.52 -43.44
N ALA A 454 9.63 20.50 -43.08
CA ALA A 454 10.52 21.17 -44.03
C ALA A 454 11.76 20.32 -44.39
N SER A 455 12.18 19.41 -43.50
CA SER A 455 13.38 18.58 -43.68
C SER A 455 13.32 17.66 -44.91
N GLY A 456 12.11 17.30 -45.37
CA GLY A 456 11.92 16.34 -46.46
C GLY A 456 12.19 14.90 -46.06
N GLU A 457 12.22 14.58 -44.76
CA GLU A 457 12.32 13.21 -44.24
C GLU A 457 11.20 12.29 -44.74
N THR A 458 11.45 10.99 -44.80
CA THR A 458 10.41 10.03 -45.24
C THR A 458 9.15 10.14 -44.38
N PRO A 459 7.93 9.98 -44.94
CA PRO A 459 6.70 9.93 -44.16
C PRO A 459 6.76 9.01 -42.95
N ALA A 460 7.43 7.86 -43.06
CA ALA A 460 7.63 6.94 -41.94
C ALA A 460 8.50 7.55 -40.81
N VAL A 461 9.63 8.18 -41.15
CA VAL A 461 10.49 8.85 -40.17
C VAL A 461 9.78 10.04 -39.53
N ALA A 462 9.11 10.87 -40.33
CA ALA A 462 8.33 12.00 -39.83
C ALA A 462 7.21 11.54 -38.87
N PHE A 463 6.54 10.42 -39.16
CA PHE A 463 5.50 9.87 -38.29
C PHE A 463 6.03 9.55 -36.88
N SER A 464 7.20 8.88 -36.83
CA SER A 464 7.86 8.54 -35.58
C SER A 464 8.41 9.78 -34.86
N GLN A 465 9.04 10.71 -35.60
CA GLN A 465 9.56 11.96 -35.02
C GLN A 465 8.46 12.81 -34.39
N LEU A 466 7.27 12.86 -35.00
CA LEU A 466 6.10 13.59 -34.49
C LEU A 466 5.39 12.89 -33.33
N VAL A 467 5.91 11.77 -32.83
CA VAL A 467 5.34 11.00 -31.69
C VAL A 467 3.92 10.49 -32.01
N LEU A 468 3.56 10.40 -33.29
CA LEU A 468 2.24 9.94 -33.73
C LEU A 468 2.05 8.44 -33.51
N ASP A 469 3.13 7.70 -33.28
CA ASP A 469 3.14 6.28 -32.90
C ASP A 469 2.72 6.03 -31.44
N GLN A 470 2.62 7.08 -30.61
CA GLN A 470 2.22 6.98 -29.18
C GLN A 470 0.86 7.60 -28.86
N ALA A 471 0.15 8.18 -29.83
CA ALA A 471 -1.15 8.82 -29.63
C ALA A 471 -2.29 7.85 -29.21
N GLY A 472 -2.04 6.55 -29.21
CA GLY A 472 -3.02 5.52 -28.82
C GLY A 472 -4.25 5.51 -29.73
N ASP A 473 -5.39 5.04 -29.20
CA ASP A 473 -6.64 4.97 -29.98
C ASP A 473 -7.23 6.35 -30.32
N GLY A 474 -6.63 7.43 -29.82
CA GLY A 474 -7.00 8.81 -30.10
C GLY A 474 -6.32 9.42 -31.34
N LEU A 475 -5.41 8.69 -32.01
CA LEU A 475 -4.61 9.22 -33.13
C LEU A 475 -5.45 9.89 -34.22
N LEU A 476 -6.60 9.31 -34.60
CA LEU A 476 -7.42 9.86 -35.70
C LEU A 476 -8.12 11.18 -35.35
N SER A 477 -8.20 11.50 -34.06
CA SER A 477 -8.68 12.80 -33.57
C SER A 477 -7.55 13.82 -33.46
N ASN A 478 -6.28 13.40 -33.54
CA ASN A 478 -5.12 14.27 -33.40
C ASN A 478 -4.99 15.18 -34.65
N PRO A 479 -5.07 16.51 -34.52
CA PRO A 479 -4.89 17.42 -35.66
C PRO A 479 -3.52 17.28 -36.35
N LEU A 480 -2.48 16.96 -35.59
CA LEU A 480 -1.13 16.74 -36.13
C LEU A 480 -1.08 15.53 -37.08
N PHE A 481 -1.90 14.51 -36.85
CA PHE A 481 -2.02 13.37 -37.76
C PHE A 481 -2.57 13.81 -39.13
N LYS A 482 -3.55 14.72 -39.16
CA LYS A 482 -4.08 15.28 -40.42
C LYS A 482 -3.01 16.07 -41.16
N ASN A 483 -2.25 16.91 -40.45
CA ASN A 483 -1.14 17.67 -41.04
C ASN A 483 -0.06 16.73 -41.59
N TRP A 484 0.26 15.66 -40.86
CA TRP A 484 1.19 14.64 -41.35
C TRP A 484 0.65 13.91 -42.60
N MET A 485 -0.66 13.62 -42.69
CA MET A 485 -1.23 13.05 -43.91
C MET A 485 -1.10 13.99 -45.11
N GLU A 486 -1.28 15.30 -44.92
CA GLU A 486 -1.01 16.28 -45.99
C GLU A 486 0.47 16.32 -46.36
N TYR A 487 1.36 16.26 -45.37
CA TYR A 487 2.79 16.11 -45.60
C TYR A 487 3.12 14.89 -46.47
N VAL A 488 2.48 13.73 -46.26
CA VAL A 488 2.69 12.55 -47.11
C VAL A 488 2.28 12.82 -48.56
N LYS A 489 1.17 13.53 -48.78
CA LYS A 489 0.73 13.90 -50.14
C LYS A 489 1.74 14.82 -50.81
N ASP A 490 2.22 15.84 -50.10
CA ASP A 490 3.20 16.78 -50.62
C ASP A 490 4.55 16.11 -50.90
N PHE A 491 5.00 15.22 -50.01
CA PHE A 491 6.19 14.40 -50.20
C PHE A 491 6.08 13.54 -51.47
N ASN A 492 4.97 12.82 -51.65
CA ASN A 492 4.77 11.95 -52.81
C ASN A 492 4.65 12.74 -54.12
N LYS A 493 4.05 13.93 -54.08
CA LYS A 493 3.97 14.84 -55.24
C LYS A 493 5.35 15.33 -55.67
N LYS A 494 6.23 15.63 -54.70
CA LYS A 494 7.62 16.06 -54.95
C LYS A 494 8.53 14.89 -55.36
N ASN A 495 8.21 13.67 -54.95
CA ASN A 495 9.04 12.47 -55.17
C ASN A 495 8.26 11.37 -55.93
N PRO A 496 7.92 11.58 -57.22
CA PRO A 496 7.06 10.66 -57.97
C PRO A 496 7.64 9.25 -58.13
N GLU A 497 8.96 9.11 -58.16
CA GLU A 497 9.67 7.82 -58.26
C GLU A 497 9.86 7.11 -56.91
N LYS A 498 9.61 7.80 -55.79
CA LYS A 498 9.83 7.30 -54.42
C LYS A 498 8.60 7.56 -53.54
N GLN A 499 7.41 7.23 -54.05
CA GLN A 499 6.18 7.41 -53.29
C GLN A 499 6.17 6.50 -52.06
N GLU A 500 5.80 7.08 -50.92
CA GLU A 500 5.64 6.37 -49.66
C GLU A 500 4.18 6.24 -49.26
N SER A 501 3.90 5.16 -48.52
CA SER A 501 2.56 4.88 -48.04
C SER A 501 2.26 5.66 -46.77
N TRP A 502 1.16 6.42 -46.76
CA TRP A 502 0.61 7.00 -45.53
C TRP A 502 0.07 5.94 -44.56
N PHE A 503 -0.27 4.74 -45.05
CA PHE A 503 -0.90 3.71 -44.23
C PHE A 503 0.11 2.80 -43.52
N GLN A 504 1.27 2.52 -44.12
CA GLN A 504 2.26 1.60 -43.54
C GLN A 504 2.78 2.03 -42.16
N PRO A 505 3.15 3.31 -41.91
CA PRO A 505 3.60 3.74 -40.58
C PRO A 505 2.51 3.55 -39.50
N LEU A 506 1.27 3.92 -39.82
CA LEU A 506 0.11 3.70 -38.95
C LEU A 506 -0.13 2.20 -38.71
N ARG A 507 -0.01 1.38 -39.76
CA ARG A 507 -0.15 -0.08 -39.67
C ARG A 507 0.86 -0.70 -38.73
N ILE A 508 2.13 -0.33 -38.86
CA ILE A 508 3.23 -0.87 -38.06
C ILE A 508 3.07 -0.46 -36.60
N ALA A 509 2.78 0.81 -36.33
CA ALA A 509 2.66 1.32 -34.97
C ALA A 509 1.41 0.80 -34.24
N TYR A 510 0.30 0.57 -34.96
CA TYR A 510 -1.01 0.31 -34.35
C TYR A 510 -1.64 -1.02 -34.74
N GLN A 511 -0.89 -1.99 -35.30
CA GLN A 511 -1.42 -3.23 -35.88
C GLN A 511 -2.63 -3.84 -35.14
N TRP A 512 -2.51 -4.07 -33.83
CA TRP A 512 -3.55 -4.69 -32.99
C TRP A 512 -4.59 -3.70 -32.43
N ARG A 513 -4.38 -2.40 -32.63
CA ARG A 513 -5.19 -1.29 -32.10
C ARG A 513 -5.96 -0.50 -33.16
N ILE A 514 -5.62 -0.66 -34.44
CA ILE A 514 -6.26 0.07 -35.55
C ILE A 514 -7.78 -0.04 -35.51
N GLU A 515 -8.26 -1.20 -35.12
CA GLU A 515 -9.67 -1.53 -35.02
C GLU A 515 -10.38 -0.70 -33.94
N ASN A 516 -9.82 -0.68 -32.73
CA ASN A 516 -10.33 0.12 -31.61
C ASN A 516 -10.27 1.61 -31.94
N MET A 517 -9.19 2.04 -32.59
CA MET A 517 -8.99 3.42 -33.04
C MET A 517 -10.05 3.83 -34.09
N ILE A 518 -10.36 2.99 -35.08
CA ILE A 518 -11.43 3.23 -36.06
C ILE A 518 -12.78 3.29 -35.35
N ALA A 519 -13.09 2.33 -34.47
CA ALA A 519 -14.36 2.28 -33.76
C ALA A 519 -14.59 3.54 -32.92
N ARG A 520 -13.59 3.97 -32.15
CA ARG A 520 -13.62 5.22 -31.37
C ARG A 520 -13.83 6.43 -32.27
N ALA A 521 -13.09 6.52 -33.38
CA ALA A 521 -13.20 7.64 -34.31
C ALA A 521 -14.54 7.69 -35.07
N LYS A 522 -15.23 6.56 -35.25
CA LYS A 522 -16.58 6.52 -35.85
C LYS A 522 -17.67 7.07 -34.94
N GLN A 523 -17.45 7.09 -33.63
CA GLN A 523 -18.42 7.63 -32.67
C GLN A 523 -18.50 9.16 -32.71
N ASN A 524 -17.47 9.84 -33.23
CA ASN A 524 -17.43 11.30 -33.34
C ASN A 524 -17.66 11.74 -34.81
N PRO A 525 -18.69 12.57 -35.10
CA PRO A 525 -19.00 13.03 -36.45
C PRO A 525 -17.84 13.74 -37.15
N THR A 526 -16.95 14.41 -36.41
CA THR A 526 -15.79 15.14 -36.97
C THR A 526 -14.65 14.21 -37.42
N THR A 527 -14.62 12.97 -36.95
CA THR A 527 -13.57 11.99 -37.24
C THR A 527 -14.07 10.79 -38.05
N VAL A 528 -15.37 10.68 -38.32
CA VAL A 528 -15.95 9.56 -39.09
C VAL A 528 -15.33 9.43 -40.50
N ASN A 529 -15.01 10.54 -41.15
CA ASN A 529 -14.43 10.54 -42.49
C ASN A 529 -13.02 9.96 -42.54
N ILE A 530 -12.18 10.34 -41.56
CA ILE A 530 -10.81 9.80 -41.46
C ILE A 530 -10.86 8.34 -41.00
N ALA A 531 -11.78 7.98 -40.09
CA ALA A 531 -12.02 6.60 -39.69
C ALA A 531 -12.38 5.70 -40.88
N ASN A 532 -13.32 6.15 -41.73
CA ASN A 532 -13.70 5.43 -42.94
C ASN A 532 -12.54 5.29 -43.94
N THR A 533 -11.63 6.27 -43.98
CA THR A 533 -10.44 6.23 -44.83
C THR A 533 -9.44 5.18 -44.35
N VAL A 534 -9.14 5.16 -43.05
CA VAL A 534 -8.27 4.15 -42.42
C VAL A 534 -8.89 2.75 -42.54
N GLU A 535 -10.20 2.62 -42.33
CA GLU A 535 -10.89 1.34 -42.46
C GLU A 535 -10.84 0.78 -43.89
N ARG A 536 -10.92 1.64 -44.92
CA ARG A 536 -10.72 1.21 -46.32
C ARG A 536 -9.29 0.72 -46.56
N ALA A 537 -8.29 1.46 -46.09
CA ALA A 537 -6.89 1.07 -46.25
C ALA A 537 -6.57 -0.24 -45.50
N TRP A 538 -7.11 -0.41 -44.30
CA TRP A 538 -6.97 -1.64 -43.52
C TRP A 538 -7.55 -2.86 -44.23
N ARG A 539 -8.77 -2.74 -44.77
CA ARG A 539 -9.38 -3.81 -45.57
C ARG A 539 -8.58 -4.14 -46.84
N LYS A 540 -7.97 -3.15 -47.48
CA LYS A 540 -7.10 -3.39 -48.64
C LYS A 540 -5.88 -4.24 -48.21
N GLN A 541 -5.26 -3.88 -47.08
CA GLN A 541 -4.13 -4.63 -46.53
C GLN A 541 -4.48 -6.09 -46.22
N TRP A 542 -5.68 -6.34 -45.71
CA TRP A 542 -6.15 -7.70 -45.44
C TRP A 542 -6.20 -8.57 -46.68
N VAL A 543 -6.60 -8.01 -47.81
CA VAL A 543 -6.60 -8.72 -49.09
C VAL A 543 -5.17 -9.02 -49.54
N GLU A 544 -4.25 -8.08 -49.38
CA GLU A 544 -2.82 -8.30 -49.68
C GLU A 544 -2.20 -9.41 -48.80
N TRP A 545 -2.69 -9.58 -47.56
CA TRP A 545 -2.26 -10.65 -46.65
C TRP A 545 -3.03 -11.97 -46.79
N ASN A 546 -3.90 -12.10 -47.79
CA ASN A 546 -4.75 -13.28 -47.96
C ASN A 546 -5.62 -13.59 -46.73
N TYR A 547 -6.10 -12.57 -46.01
CA TYR A 547 -6.91 -12.76 -44.82
C TYR A 547 -8.31 -13.27 -45.19
N ALA A 548 -8.60 -14.54 -44.85
CA ALA A 548 -9.81 -15.23 -45.27
C ALA A 548 -11.10 -14.49 -44.85
N PRO A 549 -12.10 -14.33 -45.73
CA PRO A 549 -13.39 -13.74 -45.38
C PRO A 549 -14.07 -14.41 -44.19
N SER A 550 -13.98 -15.73 -44.09
CA SER A 550 -14.48 -16.53 -42.97
C SER A 550 -13.85 -16.13 -41.62
N ALA A 551 -12.53 -15.85 -41.60
CA ALA A 551 -11.84 -15.32 -40.42
C ALA A 551 -12.24 -13.86 -40.14
N ALA A 552 -12.35 -13.04 -41.18
CA ALA A 552 -12.81 -11.64 -41.10
C ALA A 552 -14.23 -11.50 -40.55
N PHE A 553 -15.07 -12.54 -40.63
CA PHE A 553 -16.45 -12.52 -40.13
C PHE A 553 -16.52 -12.19 -38.63
N LYS A 554 -15.60 -12.74 -37.81
CA LYS A 554 -15.51 -12.45 -36.37
C LYS A 554 -15.17 -11.00 -36.09
N PHE A 555 -14.35 -10.41 -36.95
CA PHE A 555 -13.91 -9.02 -36.79
C PHE A 555 -15.06 -8.03 -36.93
N PHE A 556 -15.98 -8.27 -37.87
CA PHE A 556 -17.20 -7.47 -38.00
C PHE A 556 -18.22 -7.74 -36.87
N GLN A 557 -17.83 -8.50 -35.83
CA GLN A 557 -18.67 -8.97 -34.73
C GLN A 557 -19.90 -9.75 -35.19
N LEU A 558 -19.88 -10.24 -36.44
CA LEU A 558 -21.01 -10.92 -37.05
C LEU A 558 -21.26 -12.29 -36.44
N ASN A 559 -20.27 -12.88 -35.77
CA ASN A 559 -20.38 -14.12 -35.00
C ASN A 559 -21.07 -13.93 -33.63
N ARG A 560 -21.30 -12.69 -33.21
CA ARG A 560 -22.01 -12.33 -31.97
C ARG A 560 -23.35 -11.63 -32.23
N ALA A 561 -23.65 -11.30 -33.49
CA ALA A 561 -24.89 -10.65 -33.88
C ALA A 561 -26.10 -11.59 -33.86
N TYR A 562 -25.89 -12.90 -33.92
CA TYR A 562 -26.92 -13.95 -33.97
C TYR A 562 -28.04 -13.57 -34.94
N GLU A 563 -29.30 -13.54 -34.51
CA GLU A 563 -30.48 -13.23 -35.34
C GLU A 563 -30.36 -11.93 -36.14
N LYS A 564 -29.56 -10.96 -35.67
CA LYS A 564 -29.32 -9.68 -36.36
C LYS A 564 -28.24 -9.74 -37.44
N THR A 565 -27.53 -10.86 -37.59
CA THR A 565 -26.36 -11.01 -38.48
C THR A 565 -26.66 -10.50 -39.89
N LEU A 566 -27.65 -11.07 -40.59
CA LEU A 566 -27.97 -10.70 -41.97
C LEU A 566 -28.60 -9.30 -42.11
N LEU A 567 -29.14 -8.77 -41.02
CA LEU A 567 -29.79 -7.45 -40.97
C LEU A 567 -28.82 -6.33 -40.61
N SER A 568 -27.64 -6.68 -40.09
CA SER A 568 -26.64 -5.72 -39.64
C SER A 568 -26.01 -4.95 -40.82
N PRO A 569 -25.75 -3.64 -40.67
CA PRO A 569 -24.93 -2.88 -41.62
C PRO A 569 -23.55 -3.52 -41.84
N GLU A 570 -22.97 -4.11 -40.80
CA GLU A 570 -21.67 -4.78 -40.78
C GLU A 570 -21.64 -5.97 -41.77
N PHE A 571 -22.75 -6.71 -41.90
CA PHE A 571 -22.84 -7.81 -42.85
C PHE A 571 -22.74 -7.32 -44.29
N LYS A 572 -23.34 -6.18 -44.62
CA LYS A 572 -23.20 -5.57 -45.96
C LYS A 572 -21.74 -5.17 -46.23
N VAL A 573 -21.01 -4.72 -45.21
CA VAL A 573 -19.58 -4.39 -45.34
C VAL A 573 -18.74 -5.66 -45.52
N TRP A 574 -19.02 -6.72 -44.75
CA TRP A 574 -18.34 -7.99 -44.88
C TRP A 574 -18.57 -8.64 -46.27
N VAL A 575 -19.80 -8.61 -46.80
CA VAL A 575 -20.09 -9.11 -48.15
C VAL A 575 -19.30 -8.35 -49.22
N LYS A 576 -19.12 -7.04 -49.07
CA LYS A 576 -18.24 -6.26 -49.97
C LYS A 576 -16.80 -6.72 -49.90
N TYR A 577 -16.29 -7.01 -48.69
CA TYR A 577 -14.95 -7.57 -48.49
C TYR A 577 -14.80 -8.95 -49.13
N LEU A 578 -15.73 -9.88 -48.86
CA LEU A 578 -15.80 -11.21 -49.48
C LEU A 578 -15.74 -11.12 -51.01
N ASN A 579 -16.59 -10.29 -51.61
CA ASN A 579 -16.63 -10.13 -53.05
C ASN A 579 -15.33 -9.56 -53.63
N TYR A 580 -14.71 -8.62 -52.93
CA TYR A 580 -13.43 -8.05 -53.34
C TYR A 580 -12.30 -9.08 -53.22
N PHE A 581 -12.21 -9.78 -52.08
CA PHE A 581 -11.25 -10.87 -51.84
C PHE A 581 -11.35 -11.94 -52.94
N ASN A 582 -12.56 -12.42 -53.22
CA ASN A 582 -12.82 -13.43 -54.24
C ASN A 582 -12.44 -13.01 -55.66
N ARG A 583 -12.44 -11.71 -55.96
CA ARG A 583 -11.97 -11.17 -57.26
C ARG A 583 -10.45 -11.14 -57.34
N GLN A 584 -9.77 -10.88 -56.23
CA GLN A 584 -8.31 -10.83 -56.17
C GLN A 584 -7.68 -12.21 -56.02
N HIS A 585 -8.38 -13.15 -55.38
CA HIS A 585 -7.93 -14.52 -55.10
C HIS A 585 -8.93 -15.56 -55.60
N PRO A 586 -9.07 -15.77 -56.93
CA PRO A 586 -10.05 -16.69 -57.50
C PRO A 586 -9.88 -18.15 -57.04
N ASP A 587 -8.65 -18.55 -56.71
CA ASP A 587 -8.25 -19.87 -56.22
C ASP A 587 -8.67 -20.14 -54.77
N LYS A 588 -8.94 -19.09 -53.99
CA LYS A 588 -9.32 -19.17 -52.55
C LYS A 588 -10.73 -18.66 -52.30
N LYS A 589 -11.58 -18.70 -53.33
CA LYS A 589 -12.92 -18.13 -53.29
C LYS A 589 -13.76 -18.75 -52.17
N GLU A 590 -14.30 -17.90 -51.30
CA GLU A 590 -15.29 -18.29 -50.30
C GLU A 590 -16.69 -17.83 -50.69
N THR A 591 -17.72 -18.49 -50.16
CA THR A 591 -19.11 -18.04 -50.28
C THR A 591 -19.60 -17.39 -48.99
N ILE A 592 -20.76 -16.73 -49.04
CA ILE A 592 -21.40 -16.20 -47.83
C ILE A 592 -21.63 -17.34 -46.82
N ILE A 593 -22.05 -18.52 -47.29
CA ILE A 593 -22.33 -19.65 -46.42
C ILE A 593 -21.07 -20.24 -45.80
N ASP A 594 -19.91 -20.17 -46.47
CA ASP A 594 -18.62 -20.58 -45.89
C ASP A 594 -18.26 -19.71 -44.69
N GLY A 595 -18.41 -18.39 -44.84
CA GLY A 595 -18.22 -17.45 -43.73
C GLY A 595 -19.16 -17.71 -42.55
N MET A 596 -20.43 -18.04 -42.82
CA MET A 596 -21.38 -18.38 -41.76
C MET A 596 -21.04 -19.72 -41.09
N LYS A 597 -20.74 -20.79 -41.84
CA LYS A 597 -20.40 -22.12 -41.29
C LYS A 597 -19.09 -22.14 -40.50
N ALA A 598 -18.15 -21.26 -40.82
CA ALA A 598 -16.93 -21.09 -40.04
C ALA A 598 -17.17 -20.44 -38.66
N ASN A 599 -18.34 -19.83 -38.44
CA ASN A 599 -18.62 -18.99 -37.27
C ASN A 599 -19.88 -19.38 -36.49
N TYR A 600 -20.79 -20.12 -37.12
CA TYR A 600 -22.04 -20.58 -36.56
C TYR A 600 -22.26 -22.06 -36.88
N ASN A 601 -22.84 -22.80 -35.93
CA ASN A 601 -23.35 -24.13 -36.21
C ASN A 601 -24.63 -24.05 -37.07
N ASP A 602 -25.03 -25.16 -37.69
CA ASP A 602 -26.16 -25.16 -38.63
C ASP A 602 -27.48 -24.74 -37.96
N ILE A 603 -27.67 -25.04 -36.67
CA ILE A 603 -28.85 -24.61 -35.89
C ILE A 603 -28.93 -23.09 -35.87
N ASN A 604 -27.83 -22.44 -35.46
CA ASN A 604 -27.73 -20.99 -35.39
C ASN A 604 -27.88 -20.36 -36.78
N ILE A 605 -27.32 -20.97 -37.83
CA ILE A 605 -27.50 -20.48 -39.21
C ILE A 605 -28.98 -20.47 -39.59
N LEU A 606 -29.73 -21.55 -39.32
CA LEU A 606 -31.16 -21.58 -39.62
C LEU A 606 -31.97 -20.59 -38.80
N LEU A 607 -31.65 -20.40 -37.51
CA LEU A 607 -32.29 -19.37 -36.67
C LEU A 607 -32.05 -17.97 -37.24
N ILE A 608 -30.83 -17.66 -37.67
CA ILE A 608 -30.48 -16.39 -38.33
C ILE A 608 -31.28 -16.20 -39.62
N LEU A 609 -31.38 -17.24 -40.45
CA LEU A 609 -32.12 -17.20 -41.71
C LEU A 609 -33.63 -17.00 -41.47
N ASN A 610 -34.19 -17.63 -40.44
CA ASN A 610 -35.58 -17.48 -40.05
C ASN A 610 -35.90 -16.08 -39.53
N ALA A 611 -35.02 -15.52 -38.69
CA ALA A 611 -35.13 -14.15 -38.23
C ALA A 611 -35.09 -13.17 -39.41
N ALA A 612 -34.13 -13.33 -40.32
CA ALA A 612 -34.02 -12.48 -41.51
C ALA A 612 -35.25 -12.61 -42.44
N LYS A 613 -35.81 -13.82 -42.62
CA LYS A 613 -36.96 -14.09 -43.50
C LYS A 613 -38.20 -13.23 -43.18
N LYS A 614 -38.31 -12.72 -41.95
CA LYS A 614 -39.36 -11.79 -41.50
C LYS A 614 -39.26 -10.42 -42.20
N ASP A 615 -38.07 -9.99 -42.62
CA ASP A 615 -37.85 -8.79 -43.44
C ASP A 615 -38.08 -9.10 -44.93
N PRO A 616 -39.07 -8.49 -45.60
CA PRO A 616 -39.32 -8.68 -47.03
C PRO A 616 -38.10 -8.48 -47.92
N ASN A 617 -37.19 -7.58 -47.55
CA ASN A 617 -36.01 -7.23 -48.34
C ASN A 617 -34.94 -8.32 -48.35
N THR A 618 -34.95 -9.23 -47.37
CA THR A 618 -33.93 -10.29 -47.27
C THR A 618 -34.42 -11.65 -47.77
N LYS A 619 -35.72 -11.82 -48.07
CA LYS A 619 -36.32 -13.11 -48.47
C LYS A 619 -35.56 -13.82 -49.59
N LYS A 620 -35.16 -13.09 -50.64
CA LYS A 620 -34.38 -13.66 -51.77
C LYS A 620 -33.01 -14.17 -51.32
N MET A 621 -32.31 -13.40 -50.48
CA MET A 621 -31.01 -13.77 -49.91
C MET A 621 -31.15 -15.00 -49.00
N VAL A 622 -32.19 -15.04 -48.17
CA VAL A 622 -32.47 -16.18 -47.29
C VAL A 622 -32.68 -17.47 -48.10
N THR A 623 -33.52 -17.44 -49.14
CA THR A 623 -33.73 -18.61 -50.02
C THR A 623 -32.42 -19.05 -50.68
N TYR A 624 -31.60 -18.11 -51.14
CA TYR A 624 -30.28 -18.40 -51.71
C TYR A 624 -29.37 -19.08 -50.68
N LEU A 625 -29.25 -18.54 -49.47
CA LEU A 625 -28.39 -19.09 -48.42
C LEU A 625 -28.88 -20.45 -47.89
N GLN A 626 -30.18 -20.67 -47.84
CA GLN A 626 -30.76 -21.99 -47.55
C GLN A 626 -30.34 -23.01 -48.62
N ASN A 627 -30.41 -22.66 -49.90
CA ASN A 627 -29.96 -23.53 -50.99
C ASN A 627 -28.46 -23.82 -50.89
N GLU A 628 -27.66 -22.81 -50.61
CA GLU A 628 -26.21 -22.97 -50.42
C GLU A 628 -25.88 -23.85 -49.21
N LEU A 629 -26.62 -23.74 -48.10
CA LEU A 629 -26.45 -24.61 -46.95
C LEU A 629 -26.76 -26.07 -47.29
N VAL A 630 -27.86 -26.31 -48.01
CA VAL A 630 -28.19 -27.65 -48.53
C VAL A 630 -27.08 -28.17 -49.45
N ASN A 631 -26.53 -27.33 -50.34
CA ASN A 631 -25.41 -27.71 -51.21
C ASN A 631 -24.20 -28.14 -50.38
N LYS A 632 -23.89 -27.43 -49.29
CA LYS A 632 -22.78 -27.79 -48.40
C LYS A 632 -23.01 -29.14 -47.72
N TRP A 633 -24.23 -29.46 -47.31
CA TRP A 633 -24.56 -30.78 -46.76
C TRP A 633 -24.44 -31.90 -47.82
N VAL A 634 -24.81 -31.64 -49.08
CA VAL A 634 -24.60 -32.58 -50.20
C VAL A 634 -23.12 -32.85 -50.43
N VAL A 635 -22.30 -31.80 -50.53
CA VAL A 635 -20.85 -31.95 -50.73
C VAL A 635 -20.19 -32.68 -49.57
N ALA A 636 -20.62 -32.42 -48.33
CA ALA A 636 -20.11 -33.09 -47.14
C ALA A 636 -20.67 -34.51 -46.92
N ASN A 637 -21.64 -34.95 -47.75
CA ASN A 637 -22.35 -36.23 -47.61
C ASN A 637 -22.88 -36.49 -46.18
N GLU A 638 -23.50 -35.47 -45.59
CA GLU A 638 -23.99 -35.52 -44.22
C GLU A 638 -25.07 -36.61 -44.04
N ASP A 639 -25.07 -37.31 -42.91
CA ASP A 639 -26.09 -38.32 -42.62
C ASP A 639 -27.45 -37.64 -42.35
N PRO A 640 -28.50 -37.93 -43.16
CA PRO A 640 -29.84 -37.38 -42.94
C PRO A 640 -30.39 -37.66 -41.54
N ALA A 641 -30.08 -38.81 -40.93
CA ALA A 641 -30.52 -39.14 -39.58
C ALA A 641 -29.86 -38.23 -38.54
N VAL A 642 -28.59 -37.87 -38.74
CA VAL A 642 -27.86 -36.91 -37.90
C VAL A 642 -28.45 -35.51 -38.06
N LEU A 643 -28.74 -35.07 -39.29
CA LEU A 643 -29.37 -33.76 -39.52
C LEU A 643 -30.78 -33.67 -38.91
N ARG A 644 -31.61 -34.71 -39.06
CA ARG A 644 -32.94 -34.76 -38.41
C ARG A 644 -32.82 -34.65 -36.89
N ARG A 645 -31.89 -35.40 -36.28
CA ARG A 645 -31.62 -35.31 -34.84
C ARG A 645 -31.13 -33.93 -34.42
N ARG A 646 -30.27 -33.29 -35.23
CA ARG A 646 -29.71 -31.95 -34.99
C ARG A 646 -30.78 -30.86 -34.94
N PHE A 647 -31.85 -30.97 -35.72
CA PHE A 647 -32.89 -29.92 -35.79
C PHE A 647 -34.19 -30.25 -35.06
N SER A 648 -34.39 -31.50 -34.64
CA SER A 648 -35.61 -31.95 -33.94
C SER A 648 -35.92 -31.08 -32.71
N GLY A 649 -37.13 -30.53 -32.65
CA GLY A 649 -37.60 -29.68 -31.55
C GLY A 649 -36.85 -28.35 -31.35
N THR A 650 -35.89 -28.01 -32.22
CA THR A 650 -34.95 -26.90 -32.02
C THR A 650 -35.15 -25.76 -33.03
N VAL A 651 -35.56 -26.08 -34.27
CA VAL A 651 -35.77 -25.08 -35.34
C VAL A 651 -37.00 -25.45 -36.18
N GLU A 652 -37.95 -24.50 -36.33
CA GLU A 652 -39.26 -24.71 -36.96
C GLU A 652 -39.21 -25.26 -38.40
N ASN A 653 -38.23 -24.82 -39.22
CA ASN A 653 -38.05 -25.29 -40.60
C ASN A 653 -36.93 -26.32 -40.77
N GLY A 654 -36.47 -26.95 -39.69
CA GLY A 654 -35.41 -27.95 -39.73
C GLY A 654 -35.74 -29.15 -40.62
N GLU A 655 -36.94 -29.71 -40.49
CA GLU A 655 -37.37 -30.87 -41.29
C GLU A 655 -37.52 -30.52 -42.77
N GLU A 656 -38.07 -29.34 -43.09
CA GLU A 656 -38.16 -28.84 -44.48
C GLU A 656 -36.76 -28.81 -45.14
N MET A 657 -35.76 -28.28 -44.43
CA MET A 657 -34.39 -28.19 -44.92
C MET A 657 -33.76 -29.57 -45.15
N VAL A 658 -34.01 -30.55 -44.26
CA VAL A 658 -33.52 -31.93 -44.41
C VAL A 658 -34.19 -32.64 -45.59
N GLN A 659 -35.49 -32.44 -45.80
CA GLN A 659 -36.20 -33.01 -46.95
C GLN A 659 -35.67 -32.45 -48.28
N ARG A 660 -35.36 -31.15 -48.32
CA ARG A 660 -34.73 -30.52 -49.49
C ARG A 660 -33.34 -31.09 -49.76
N TYR A 661 -32.59 -31.40 -48.72
CA TYR A 661 -31.29 -32.09 -48.82
C TYR A 661 -31.42 -33.51 -49.38
N ILE A 662 -32.29 -34.35 -48.81
CA ILE A 662 -32.52 -35.73 -49.26
C ILE A 662 -32.89 -35.77 -50.74
N LYS A 663 -33.90 -34.97 -51.13
CA LYS A 663 -34.35 -34.87 -52.52
C LYS A 663 -33.24 -34.45 -53.47
N LYS A 664 -32.39 -33.51 -53.05
CA LYS A 664 -31.27 -33.03 -53.87
C LYS A 664 -30.16 -34.09 -54.00
N ARG A 665 -29.86 -34.80 -52.92
CA ARG A 665 -28.87 -35.90 -52.93
C ARG A 665 -29.31 -37.04 -53.85
N GLU A 666 -30.58 -37.44 -53.77
CA GLU A 666 -31.18 -38.48 -54.63
C GLU A 666 -31.15 -38.10 -56.11
N ALA A 667 -31.48 -36.84 -56.44
CA ALA A 667 -31.40 -36.34 -57.81
C ALA A 667 -29.98 -36.38 -58.38
N MET A 668 -28.95 -36.10 -57.57
CA MET A 668 -27.55 -36.19 -58.00
C MET A 668 -27.09 -37.63 -58.20
N SER A 669 -27.47 -38.56 -57.31
CA SER A 669 -27.17 -39.99 -57.50
C SER A 669 -27.79 -40.56 -58.78
N ALA A 670 -28.98 -40.08 -59.17
CA ALA A 670 -29.67 -40.50 -60.39
C ALA A 670 -29.08 -39.90 -61.68
N THR A 671 -28.21 -38.89 -61.59
CA THR A 671 -27.56 -38.25 -62.75
C THR A 671 -26.11 -38.73 -62.95
N THR A 672 -25.56 -39.50 -62.00
CA THR A 672 -24.18 -40.01 -62.01
C THR A 672 -24.08 -41.54 -62.18
N SER A 673 -25.24 -42.22 -62.16
CA SER A 673 -25.41 -43.60 -62.65
C SER A 673 -25.83 -43.56 -64.12
#